data_AF-A0A3M7MZI7-F1
#
_entry.id   AF-A0A3M7MZI7-F1
#
_cell.length_a   1.000
_cell.length_b   1.000
_cell.length_c   1.000
_cell.angle_alpha   90.00
_cell.angle_beta   90.00
_cell.angle_gamma   90.00
#
_symmetry.space_group_name_H-M   'P 1'
#
loop_
_entity.id
_entity.type
_entity.pdbx_description
1 polymer ?
#
loop_
_entity_poly.entity_id
_entity_poly.type
_entity_poly.pdbx_seq_one_letter_code
_entity_poly.pdbx_strand_id
1 'polypeptide(L)'
;MLVSYFLLSCAGTALARDGFLKLDFEREIVSLAKRAVDADDLDEDVTLAQHRSLYWLNLTIGTPPQPFRLQLDTGSSNLWVPNADVRLCSVSGGCPGGAFSPSDSSTFTIVQEGTFQIEYGDGTAETGDFFTDTVSIGDLTIAENIMSIGLANELTDGSQLQNDGQGLVGVGYRSNFAGIQSLATSTYIPPTVVSALVSNGDINREAFSLWLDSQSDGQGSIIFGGVDPTKYTGDLVALQTQQSYNGIANYTAFYVALTGISVKDESGTRLLTASDFAVPALLDSGTTLQMLPTDVFKSISSGFGVVDGFVPCVYRNAPVSLIYHFGGPSGPSITVPISSLADLPGTTDADSYYFVDGTPACQFNAIAESDNGVILGDSFMRSGYFVYDLENNIVAIAQAKESVSSEDITAIPSGTTIPGCSSTNTFSLSSTTYPTSLPPESEPSITENDPLPGTPTFSLGSVRATEMEMSMPGAFPSAAVEDVPRQPKKKFIGARRAAAELQAKQKDDAAGSVEETSAVVQTQSSKETQRYQRFRANQAAARWRLPHLSKQVPDDILNDAEINQAITLLPPNYSFEIHKTIYRIRTLRAKRVALQMPEGLLMFATTISDILTQFCPGTETLIMGDVTYGACCIDDYTARALGCDLLVHYAHSCLIPLKAEKIATLYIFVHISIDMNHLAKTLARNIAPGKTIAMVGTIQFNTALHSISPALEAEGLRVVVPRVAPLEKGEILGCTAPKIAPDANVDLIVYLGDGRFHLEAAMIANPDIPAYRYDPYERKLTREVYTHDEMLATRSSAITTARRATKWGLILGALGRQGNPHILTMIERLLDQKGIPFVNLLLSEIYPAKLDMFHDIECWVQVACPRLSIDWACAFGRPLLTPYEALIVLGGSQGWDEGDGVYPMDYYANNGLGRMTDKLARQVTATV
;
A
#
# COMPACT_ATOMS: atom_id res chain seq x y z
N MET A 1 -28.09 -20.98 14.54
CA MET A 1 -28.31 -20.55 15.94
C MET A 1 -27.83 -19.10 16.14
N LEU A 2 -28.22 -18.20 15.21
CA LEU A 2 -27.72 -16.82 15.09
C LEU A 2 -28.85 -15.76 15.15
N VAL A 3 -30.07 -16.16 15.51
CA VAL A 3 -31.26 -15.28 15.54
C VAL A 3 -31.40 -14.54 16.89
N SER A 4 -30.52 -14.79 17.87
CA SER A 4 -30.72 -14.32 19.25
C SER A 4 -29.76 -13.22 19.73
N TYR A 5 -28.92 -12.65 18.86
CA TYR A 5 -28.07 -11.50 19.20
C TYR A 5 -28.56 -10.15 18.63
N PHE A 6 -29.63 -10.14 17.82
CA PHE A 6 -30.17 -8.92 17.20
C PHE A 6 -31.12 -8.10 18.09
N LEU A 7 -31.40 -8.54 19.32
CA LEU A 7 -32.43 -7.92 20.18
C LEU A 7 -31.90 -7.21 21.43
N LEU A 8 -30.58 -7.08 21.62
CA LEU A 8 -30.00 -6.28 22.71
C LEU A 8 -28.76 -5.49 22.23
N SER A 9 -29.01 -4.48 21.40
CA SER A 9 -28.16 -3.29 21.25
C SER A 9 -29.12 -2.10 21.30
N CYS A 10 -28.83 -1.12 22.15
CA CYS A 10 -29.74 -0.06 22.52
C CYS A 10 -30.24 0.72 21.28
N ALA A 11 -31.56 0.80 21.13
CA ALA A 11 -32.18 1.70 20.16
C ALA A 11 -31.75 3.14 20.48
N GLY A 12 -31.01 3.77 19.57
CA GLY A 12 -30.79 5.21 19.59
C GLY A 12 -32.15 5.92 19.66
N THR A 13 -32.28 6.89 20.56
CA THR A 13 -33.55 7.61 20.75
C THR A 13 -33.79 8.57 19.59
N ALA A 14 -34.70 8.22 18.69
CA ALA A 14 -35.22 9.17 17.70
C ALA A 14 -36.22 10.12 18.38
N LEU A 15 -36.09 11.43 18.13
CA LEU A 15 -37.05 12.43 18.58
C LEU A 15 -37.47 13.27 17.38
N ALA A 16 -38.70 13.08 16.91
CA ALA A 16 -39.35 13.96 15.95
C ALA A 16 -40.23 14.98 16.70
N ARG A 17 -40.12 16.26 16.34
CA ARG A 17 -41.01 17.35 16.79
C ARG A 17 -41.27 18.29 15.61
N ASP A 18 -42.24 19.19 15.73
CA ASP A 18 -42.61 20.15 14.69
C ASP A 18 -41.37 20.90 14.14
N GLY A 19 -40.89 20.47 12.97
CA GLY A 19 -39.83 21.11 12.21
C GLY A 19 -38.41 20.55 12.34
N PHE A 20 -38.17 19.48 13.11
CA PHE A 20 -36.86 18.82 13.19
C PHE A 20 -36.92 17.32 13.53
N LEU A 21 -35.87 16.59 13.17
CA LEU A 21 -35.62 15.18 13.53
C LEU A 21 -34.25 15.04 14.19
N LYS A 22 -34.19 14.56 15.43
CA LYS A 22 -32.94 14.16 16.09
C LYS A 22 -32.76 12.64 16.02
N LEU A 23 -31.55 12.21 15.69
CA LEU A 23 -31.09 10.83 15.78
C LEU A 23 -29.82 10.77 16.62
N ASP A 24 -29.82 9.89 17.60
CA ASP A 24 -28.62 9.51 18.33
C ASP A 24 -27.93 8.34 17.63
N PHE A 25 -26.60 8.37 17.65
CA PHE A 25 -25.77 7.31 17.08
C PHE A 25 -24.59 6.98 18.00
N GLU A 26 -24.06 5.79 17.81
CA GLU A 26 -22.87 5.32 18.51
C GLU A 26 -21.68 5.27 17.55
N ARG A 27 -20.53 5.64 18.09
CA ARG A 27 -19.23 5.48 17.45
C ARG A 27 -18.75 4.07 17.64
N GLU A 28 -18.42 3.40 16.56
CA GLU A 28 -17.76 2.10 16.62
C GLU A 28 -16.35 2.22 16.07
N ILE A 29 -15.40 1.70 16.85
CA ILE A 29 -14.04 1.46 16.35
C ILE A 29 -14.12 0.11 15.64
N VAL A 30 -14.23 0.16 14.33
CA VAL A 30 -14.17 -1.03 13.50
C VAL A 30 -12.70 -1.35 13.31
N SER A 31 -12.22 -2.38 14.00
CA SER A 31 -11.05 -3.10 13.50
C SER A 31 -11.55 -3.90 12.32
N LEU A 32 -10.99 -3.67 11.13
CA LEU A 32 -11.24 -4.55 9.99
C LEU A 32 -10.73 -5.94 10.39
N ALA A 33 -11.65 -6.78 10.86
CA ALA A 33 -11.36 -8.13 11.25
C ALA A 33 -11.07 -8.93 9.98
N LYS A 34 -10.04 -9.77 10.06
CA LYS A 34 -9.73 -10.74 9.02
C LYS A 34 -10.99 -11.56 8.70
N ARG A 35 -11.46 -11.55 7.45
CA ARG A 35 -12.51 -12.47 7.00
C ARG A 35 -12.11 -13.90 7.36
N ALA A 36 -13.07 -14.69 7.84
CA ALA A 36 -12.95 -16.14 7.85
C ALA A 36 -13.08 -16.60 6.40
N VAL A 37 -11.96 -16.56 5.67
CA VAL A 37 -11.87 -17.09 4.31
C VAL A 37 -11.97 -18.61 4.43
N ASP A 38 -12.90 -19.21 3.69
CA ASP A 38 -12.92 -20.67 3.53
C ASP A 38 -11.56 -21.08 2.93
N ALA A 39 -10.99 -22.20 3.37
CA ALA A 39 -9.58 -22.54 3.10
C ALA A 39 -9.23 -22.71 1.61
N ASP A 40 -10.23 -22.67 0.74
CA ASP A 40 -10.15 -22.84 -0.70
C ASP A 40 -10.37 -21.55 -1.52
N ASP A 41 -10.64 -20.39 -0.90
CA ASP A 41 -11.00 -19.15 -1.61
C ASP A 41 -9.87 -18.10 -1.58
N LEU A 42 -8.88 -18.26 -2.47
CA LEU A 42 -7.64 -17.45 -2.52
C LEU A 42 -7.73 -16.24 -3.47
N ASP A 43 -8.90 -15.63 -3.59
CA ASP A 43 -9.22 -14.63 -4.63
C ASP A 43 -9.03 -13.15 -4.24
N GLU A 44 -8.49 -12.79 -3.06
CA GLU A 44 -8.44 -11.38 -2.62
C GLU A 44 -7.10 -10.90 -2.03
N ASP A 45 -6.81 -9.61 -2.28
CA ASP A 45 -5.64 -8.85 -1.84
C ASP A 45 -5.69 -8.54 -0.34
N VAL A 46 -4.68 -8.92 0.46
CA VAL A 46 -4.66 -8.62 1.90
C VAL A 46 -3.84 -7.37 2.19
N THR A 47 -4.48 -6.31 2.68
CA THR A 47 -3.83 -5.10 3.21
C THR A 47 -3.87 -5.04 4.75
N LEU A 48 -2.98 -4.23 5.33
CA LEU A 48 -2.89 -3.99 6.77
C LEU A 48 -4.13 -3.24 7.28
N ALA A 49 -4.70 -3.70 8.40
CA ALA A 49 -5.88 -3.11 9.01
C ALA A 49 -5.65 -1.64 9.40
N GLN A 50 -6.36 -0.72 8.74
CA GLN A 50 -6.64 0.59 9.32
C GLN A 50 -7.84 0.44 10.27
N HIS A 51 -7.69 0.91 11.50
CA HIS A 51 -8.81 1.04 12.41
C HIS A 51 -9.63 2.25 11.95
N ARG A 52 -10.88 2.02 11.54
CA ARG A 52 -11.80 3.11 11.20
C ARG A 52 -12.67 3.40 12.40
N SER A 53 -12.73 4.67 12.80
CA SER A 53 -13.72 5.15 13.78
C SER A 53 -14.87 5.70 12.98
N LEU A 54 -16.00 5.00 12.94
CA LEU A 54 -17.13 5.34 12.08
C LEU A 54 -18.38 5.63 12.91
N TYR A 55 -19.18 6.57 12.42
CA TYR A 55 -20.46 6.95 12.99
C TYR A 55 -21.60 6.38 12.14
N TRP A 56 -22.55 5.72 12.80
CA TRP A 56 -23.51 4.88 12.12
C TRP A 56 -24.94 5.35 12.35
N LEU A 57 -25.73 5.42 11.29
CA LEU A 57 -27.16 5.67 11.35
C LEU A 57 -27.96 4.40 11.09
N ASN A 58 -28.94 4.15 11.96
CA ASN A 58 -29.89 3.07 11.78
C ASN A 58 -31.09 3.56 10.96
N LEU A 59 -31.42 2.84 9.90
CA LEU A 59 -32.61 3.07 9.09
C LEU A 59 -33.13 1.76 8.52
N THR A 60 -34.28 1.79 7.87
CA THR A 60 -34.81 0.62 7.14
C THR A 60 -35.18 1.00 5.71
N ILE A 61 -35.01 0.07 4.77
CA ILE A 61 -35.38 0.24 3.36
C ILE A 61 -36.26 -0.95 2.93
N GLY A 62 -37.35 -0.71 2.22
CA GLY A 62 -38.20 -1.77 1.67
C GLY A 62 -39.57 -1.94 2.33
N THR A 63 -40.44 -2.73 1.68
CA THR A 63 -41.73 -3.16 2.23
C THR A 63 -41.92 -4.68 2.08
N PRO A 64 -41.80 -5.49 3.15
CA PRO A 64 -41.56 -5.10 4.54
C PRO A 64 -40.17 -4.46 4.75
N PRO A 65 -39.98 -3.65 5.81
CA PRO A 65 -38.72 -2.95 6.05
C PRO A 65 -37.53 -3.90 6.31
N GLN A 66 -36.43 -3.70 5.58
CA GLN A 66 -35.14 -4.38 5.77
C GLN A 66 -34.20 -3.46 6.57
N PRO A 67 -33.61 -3.91 7.69
CA PRO A 67 -32.82 -3.06 8.57
C PRO A 67 -31.40 -2.81 8.05
N PHE A 68 -30.94 -1.58 8.19
CA PHE A 68 -29.58 -1.17 7.87
C PHE A 68 -28.97 -0.33 8.99
N ARG A 69 -27.64 -0.46 9.09
CA ARG A 69 -26.78 0.43 9.86
C ARG A 69 -25.74 0.98 8.88
N LEU A 70 -25.88 2.23 8.47
CA LEU A 70 -25.09 2.82 7.39
C LEU A 70 -24.14 3.91 7.92
N GLN A 71 -23.00 4.08 7.26
CA GLN A 71 -22.04 5.12 7.61
C GLN A 71 -22.63 6.51 7.34
N LEU A 72 -22.63 7.38 8.35
CA LEU A 72 -22.95 8.80 8.14
C LEU A 72 -21.77 9.50 7.47
N ASP A 73 -22.03 10.17 6.36
CA ASP A 73 -20.99 10.82 5.57
C ASP A 73 -21.43 12.25 5.16
N THR A 74 -20.68 13.26 5.60
CA THR A 74 -20.89 14.67 5.22
C THR A 74 -20.16 15.08 3.95
N GLY A 75 -19.15 14.31 3.51
CA GLY A 75 -18.48 14.46 2.23
C GLY A 75 -19.29 13.90 1.05
N SER A 76 -20.11 12.88 1.29
CA SER A 76 -20.95 12.23 0.27
C SER A 76 -22.42 12.67 0.30
N SER A 77 -23.14 12.43 -0.81
CA SER A 77 -24.55 12.87 -0.97
C SER A 77 -25.54 11.73 -1.22
N ASN A 78 -25.07 10.56 -1.66
CA ASN A 78 -25.92 9.42 -2.00
C ASN A 78 -26.32 8.65 -0.74
N LEU A 79 -27.53 8.08 -0.73
CA LEU A 79 -27.82 6.89 0.07
C LEU A 79 -27.56 5.68 -0.83
N TRP A 80 -26.72 4.74 -0.40
CA TRP A 80 -26.54 3.49 -1.13
C TRP A 80 -26.32 2.31 -0.19
N VAL A 81 -26.71 1.14 -0.68
CA VAL A 81 -26.62 -0.14 0.03
C VAL A 81 -26.11 -1.23 -0.91
N PRO A 82 -25.37 -2.22 -0.40
CA PRO A 82 -24.93 -3.33 -1.23
C PRO A 82 -26.10 -4.25 -1.56
N ASN A 83 -26.09 -4.82 -2.75
CA ASN A 83 -27.04 -5.86 -3.13
C ASN A 83 -26.71 -7.16 -2.39
N ALA A 84 -27.71 -7.82 -1.82
CA ALA A 84 -27.57 -9.11 -1.14
C ALA A 84 -27.01 -10.22 -2.06
N ASP A 85 -27.18 -10.07 -3.38
CA ASP A 85 -26.64 -10.99 -4.39
C ASP A 85 -25.13 -10.82 -4.63
N VAL A 86 -24.50 -9.74 -4.12
CA VAL A 86 -23.04 -9.59 -4.18
C VAL A 86 -22.42 -10.73 -3.38
N ARG A 87 -21.44 -11.43 -3.99
CA ARG A 87 -20.76 -12.59 -3.40
C ARG A 87 -20.32 -12.33 -1.96
N LEU A 88 -19.73 -11.15 -1.71
CA LEU A 88 -19.30 -10.72 -0.39
C LEU A 88 -20.43 -10.70 0.65
N CYS A 89 -21.61 -10.19 0.28
CA CYS A 89 -22.73 -10.12 1.21
C CYS A 89 -23.40 -11.49 1.44
N SER A 90 -23.17 -12.46 0.55
CA SER A 90 -23.76 -13.81 0.59
C SER A 90 -23.02 -14.84 1.45
N VAL A 91 -21.77 -14.57 1.86
CA VAL A 91 -20.93 -15.49 2.66
C VAL A 91 -21.07 -15.27 4.17
N SER A 92 -20.55 -16.19 5.00
CA SER A 92 -20.64 -16.10 6.47
C SER A 92 -19.87 -14.88 7.01
N GLY A 93 -20.62 -13.84 7.39
CA GLY A 93 -20.08 -12.55 7.81
C GLY A 93 -20.93 -11.39 7.28
N GLY A 94 -21.45 -11.53 6.06
CA GLY A 94 -22.27 -10.53 5.38
C GLY A 94 -21.55 -9.19 5.16
N CYS A 95 -22.21 -8.27 4.45
CA CYS A 95 -21.75 -6.89 4.34
C CYS A 95 -22.02 -6.15 5.66
N PRO A 96 -21.05 -5.39 6.22
CA PRO A 96 -21.22 -4.64 7.45
C PRO A 96 -22.42 -3.69 7.33
N GLY A 97 -23.29 -3.72 8.33
CA GLY A 97 -24.47 -2.86 8.35
C GLY A 97 -25.66 -3.35 7.54
N GLY A 98 -25.54 -4.46 6.79
CA GLY A 98 -26.63 -5.11 6.06
C GLY A 98 -26.54 -4.99 4.54
N ALA A 99 -27.27 -5.85 3.83
CA ALA A 99 -27.39 -5.85 2.38
C ALA A 99 -28.86 -5.93 1.97
N PHE A 100 -29.19 -5.26 0.86
CA PHE A 100 -30.56 -5.15 0.38
C PHE A 100 -30.92 -6.30 -0.55
N SER A 101 -32.04 -6.96 -0.26
CA SER A 101 -32.61 -8.02 -1.11
C SER A 101 -33.77 -7.45 -1.91
N PRO A 102 -33.60 -7.19 -3.23
CA PRO A 102 -34.67 -6.63 -4.06
C PRO A 102 -35.93 -7.51 -4.11
N SER A 103 -35.78 -8.83 -4.09
CA SER A 103 -36.91 -9.77 -4.15
C SER A 103 -37.79 -9.77 -2.90
N ASP A 104 -37.28 -9.25 -1.79
CA ASP A 104 -37.97 -9.25 -0.50
C ASP A 104 -38.76 -7.95 -0.25
N SER A 105 -38.69 -6.97 -1.15
CA SER A 105 -39.46 -5.72 -1.06
C SER A 105 -40.52 -5.62 -2.16
N SER A 106 -41.77 -5.41 -1.73
CA SER A 106 -42.93 -5.20 -2.62
C SER A 106 -42.98 -3.80 -3.25
N THR A 107 -42.16 -2.88 -2.77
CA THR A 107 -42.12 -1.46 -3.18
C THR A 107 -40.82 -1.10 -3.91
N PHE A 108 -39.93 -2.08 -4.10
CA PHE A 108 -38.71 -1.95 -4.89
C PHE A 108 -39.03 -1.65 -6.36
N THR A 109 -38.47 -0.56 -6.87
CA THR A 109 -38.55 -0.22 -8.29
C THR A 109 -37.19 0.26 -8.79
N ILE A 110 -36.68 -0.34 -9.87
CA ILE A 110 -35.47 0.15 -10.55
C ILE A 110 -35.80 1.49 -11.20
N VAL A 111 -35.00 2.50 -10.89
CA VAL A 111 -35.04 3.83 -11.50
C VAL A 111 -34.18 3.85 -12.77
N GLN A 112 -32.94 3.33 -12.69
CA GLN A 112 -32.02 3.27 -13.81
C GLN A 112 -30.96 2.17 -13.63
N GLU A 113 -30.88 1.25 -14.58
CA GLU A 113 -29.90 0.15 -14.56
C GLU A 113 -28.49 0.61 -14.94
N GLY A 114 -27.47 0.07 -14.28
CA GLY A 114 -26.05 0.18 -14.64
C GLY A 114 -25.48 1.61 -14.61
N THR A 115 -26.06 2.51 -13.82
CA THR A 115 -25.66 3.93 -13.77
C THR A 115 -25.25 4.43 -12.40
N PHE A 116 -25.43 3.62 -11.36
CA PHE A 116 -24.85 3.92 -10.06
C PHE A 116 -23.36 3.58 -10.13
N GLN A 117 -22.52 4.59 -9.92
CA GLN A 117 -21.08 4.43 -9.85
C GLN A 117 -20.51 5.49 -8.90
N ILE A 118 -19.71 5.07 -7.93
CA ILE A 118 -19.00 5.94 -6.99
C ILE A 118 -17.59 5.37 -6.78
N GLU A 119 -16.61 6.26 -6.62
CA GLU A 119 -15.21 5.95 -6.34
C GLU A 119 -14.73 6.88 -5.22
N TYR A 120 -14.10 6.33 -4.19
CA TYR A 120 -13.57 7.10 -3.06
C TYR A 120 -12.08 7.37 -3.19
N GLY A 121 -11.57 8.31 -2.40
CA GLY A 121 -10.16 8.72 -2.43
C GLY A 121 -9.17 7.62 -2.03
N ASP A 122 -9.62 6.54 -1.39
CA ASP A 122 -8.83 5.36 -1.07
C ASP A 122 -8.74 4.33 -2.23
N GLY A 123 -9.45 4.60 -3.34
CA GLY A 123 -9.53 3.78 -4.54
C GLY A 123 -10.60 2.69 -4.49
N THR A 124 -11.34 2.54 -3.39
CA THR A 124 -12.51 1.66 -3.37
C THR A 124 -13.62 2.25 -4.24
N ALA A 125 -14.40 1.39 -4.89
CA ALA A 125 -15.48 1.82 -5.77
C ALA A 125 -16.65 0.85 -5.76
N GLU A 126 -17.85 1.38 -6.02
CA GLU A 126 -19.07 0.59 -6.20
C GLU A 126 -19.72 0.90 -7.54
N THR A 127 -20.24 -0.12 -8.20
CA THR A 127 -21.05 0.02 -9.42
C THR A 127 -22.35 -0.78 -9.30
N GLY A 128 -23.42 -0.31 -9.96
CA GLY A 128 -24.70 -1.01 -10.00
C GLY A 128 -25.84 -0.14 -10.50
N ASP A 129 -27.00 -0.29 -9.86
CA ASP A 129 -28.26 0.32 -10.30
C ASP A 129 -28.69 1.45 -9.37
N PHE A 130 -29.52 2.36 -9.90
CA PHE A 130 -30.36 3.20 -9.06
C PHE A 130 -31.74 2.59 -8.92
N PHE A 131 -32.23 2.51 -7.69
CA PHE A 131 -33.58 2.08 -7.37
C PHE A 131 -34.28 3.08 -6.47
N THR A 132 -35.58 2.90 -6.28
CA THR A 132 -36.38 3.62 -5.31
C THR A 132 -37.19 2.63 -4.50
N ASP A 133 -37.35 2.93 -3.21
CA ASP A 133 -38.09 2.12 -2.26
C ASP A 133 -38.45 2.97 -1.02
N THR A 134 -39.34 2.48 -0.17
CA THR A 134 -39.70 3.15 1.08
C THR A 134 -38.52 3.15 2.04
N VAL A 135 -38.16 4.33 2.58
CA VAL A 135 -37.08 4.50 3.55
C VAL A 135 -37.67 5.01 4.85
N SER A 136 -37.41 4.32 5.98
CA SER A 136 -37.81 4.80 7.30
C SER A 136 -36.60 5.13 8.17
N ILE A 137 -36.64 6.32 8.80
CA ILE A 137 -35.58 6.86 9.65
C ILE A 137 -36.21 7.31 10.96
N GLY A 138 -35.90 6.61 12.06
CA GLY A 138 -36.63 6.79 13.31
C GLY A 138 -38.12 6.50 13.12
N ASP A 139 -38.97 7.44 13.51
CA ASP A 139 -40.44 7.34 13.34
C ASP A 139 -40.94 7.91 12.00
N LEU A 140 -40.05 8.45 11.16
CA LEU A 140 -40.40 9.07 9.90
C LEU A 140 -40.29 8.08 8.74
N THR A 141 -41.15 8.25 7.73
CA THR A 141 -41.17 7.40 6.54
C THR A 141 -41.19 8.26 5.28
N ILE A 142 -40.19 8.03 4.43
CA ILE A 142 -40.03 8.62 3.09
C ILE A 142 -40.57 7.60 2.08
N ALA A 143 -41.54 8.01 1.26
CA ALA A 143 -42.21 7.13 0.32
C ALA A 143 -41.32 6.71 -0.88
N GLU A 144 -41.62 5.54 -1.45
CA GLU A 144 -40.92 4.82 -2.55
C GLU A 144 -40.78 5.51 -3.92
N ASN A 145 -40.94 6.83 -3.99
CA ASN A 145 -40.70 7.60 -5.22
C ASN A 145 -40.06 8.97 -4.95
N ILE A 146 -39.69 9.25 -3.69
CA ILE A 146 -39.09 10.53 -3.31
C ILE A 146 -37.58 10.50 -3.55
N MET A 147 -36.91 9.38 -3.22
CA MET A 147 -35.46 9.25 -3.30
C MET A 147 -35.01 8.18 -4.28
N SER A 148 -33.88 8.42 -4.93
CA SER A 148 -33.10 7.39 -5.63
C SER A 148 -31.99 6.90 -4.70
N ILE A 149 -31.84 5.58 -4.62
CA ILE A 149 -30.89 4.86 -3.77
C ILE A 149 -29.95 4.08 -4.68
N GLY A 150 -28.64 4.12 -4.39
CA GLY A 150 -27.69 3.26 -5.09
C GLY A 150 -27.79 1.82 -4.60
N LEU A 151 -27.90 0.87 -5.52
CA LEU A 151 -27.79 -0.56 -5.27
C LEU A 151 -26.46 -1.03 -5.85
N ALA A 152 -25.47 -1.30 -5.00
CA ALA A 152 -24.17 -1.78 -5.46
C ALA A 152 -24.26 -3.26 -5.84
N ASN A 153 -24.06 -3.54 -7.12
CA ASN A 153 -24.02 -4.90 -7.68
C ASN A 153 -22.58 -5.43 -7.81
N GLU A 154 -21.59 -4.54 -7.81
CA GLU A 154 -20.17 -4.87 -7.80
C GLU A 154 -19.43 -3.94 -6.82
N LEU A 155 -18.44 -4.50 -6.13
CA LEU A 155 -17.57 -3.81 -5.17
C LEU A 155 -16.13 -3.98 -5.64
N THR A 156 -15.36 -2.90 -5.65
CA THR A 156 -13.96 -2.85 -6.07
C THR A 156 -13.07 -2.44 -4.90
N ASP A 157 -12.01 -3.20 -4.66
CA ASP A 157 -11.00 -2.89 -3.65
C ASP A 157 -10.12 -1.71 -4.06
N GLY A 158 -9.73 -0.90 -3.08
CA GLY A 158 -8.77 0.19 -3.24
C GLY A 158 -7.32 -0.26 -3.13
N SER A 159 -6.41 0.66 -3.43
CA SER A 159 -4.96 0.36 -3.44
C SER A 159 -4.42 -0.04 -2.06
N GLN A 160 -4.98 0.56 -0.99
CA GLN A 160 -4.57 0.38 0.41
C GLN A 160 -5.68 -0.25 1.27
N LEU A 161 -6.89 -0.44 0.74
CA LEU A 161 -8.09 -0.67 1.53
C LEU A 161 -9.05 -1.62 0.81
N GLN A 162 -9.42 -2.72 1.47
CA GLN A 162 -10.45 -3.63 0.95
C GLN A 162 -11.84 -3.00 1.08
N ASN A 163 -12.67 -3.23 0.07
CA ASN A 163 -14.08 -2.89 0.10
C ASN A 163 -14.87 -4.01 0.79
N ASP A 164 -15.40 -3.72 1.97
CA ASP A 164 -16.19 -4.66 2.75
C ASP A 164 -17.70 -4.56 2.47
N GLY A 165 -18.12 -3.70 1.53
CA GLY A 165 -19.52 -3.47 1.21
C GLY A 165 -20.25 -2.66 2.29
N GLN A 166 -19.53 -1.85 3.06
CA GLN A 166 -20.12 -0.91 4.00
C GLN A 166 -20.97 0.14 3.25
N GLY A 167 -22.30 0.04 3.35
CA GLY A 167 -23.20 1.06 2.80
C GLY A 167 -23.14 2.39 3.57
N LEU A 168 -23.53 3.48 2.91
CA LEU A 168 -23.47 4.83 3.47
C LEU A 168 -24.74 5.63 3.26
N VAL A 169 -24.91 6.62 4.14
CA VAL A 169 -25.92 7.67 4.07
C VAL A 169 -25.25 9.05 3.98
N GLY A 170 -25.18 9.56 2.76
CA GLY A 170 -24.67 10.87 2.44
C GLY A 170 -25.66 11.98 2.79
N VAL A 171 -25.17 13.03 3.45
CA VAL A 171 -25.95 14.23 3.81
C VAL A 171 -25.45 15.50 3.13
N GLY A 172 -24.56 15.35 2.14
CA GLY A 172 -23.97 16.42 1.34
C GLY A 172 -24.92 17.11 0.35
N TYR A 173 -24.35 17.97 -0.49
CA TYR A 173 -25.10 18.72 -1.50
C TYR A 173 -25.61 17.81 -2.62
N ARG A 174 -26.88 17.99 -3.02
CA ARG A 174 -27.49 17.33 -4.19
C ARG A 174 -26.68 17.42 -5.48
N SER A 175 -25.87 18.46 -5.64
CA SER A 175 -24.98 18.67 -6.79
C SER A 175 -23.78 17.71 -6.84
N ASN A 176 -23.43 17.07 -5.72
CA ASN A 176 -22.38 16.05 -5.61
C ASN A 176 -22.95 14.63 -5.56
N PHE A 177 -24.20 14.45 -6.01
CA PHE A 177 -24.83 13.15 -6.12
C PHE A 177 -24.10 12.32 -7.20
N ALA A 178 -23.49 11.20 -6.82
CA ALA A 178 -22.91 10.25 -7.76
C ALA A 178 -23.99 9.79 -8.76
N GLY A 179 -23.65 9.71 -10.04
CA GLY A 179 -24.63 9.42 -11.10
C GLY A 179 -25.57 10.57 -11.49
N ILE A 180 -25.34 11.80 -10.98
CA ILE A 180 -26.15 12.98 -11.33
C ILE A 180 -26.27 13.22 -12.84
N GLN A 181 -25.24 12.87 -13.63
CA GLN A 181 -25.26 13.02 -15.09
C GLN A 181 -26.30 12.11 -15.77
N SER A 182 -26.63 10.97 -15.14
CA SER A 182 -27.58 9.98 -15.64
C SER A 182 -29.00 10.25 -15.15
N LEU A 183 -29.15 10.71 -13.90
CA LEU A 183 -30.45 10.88 -13.24
C LEU A 183 -31.02 12.30 -13.30
N ALA A 184 -30.18 13.34 -13.34
CA ALA A 184 -30.66 14.71 -13.30
C ALA A 184 -31.16 15.18 -14.68
N THR A 185 -32.17 16.04 -14.64
CA THR A 185 -32.67 16.78 -15.80
C THR A 185 -32.63 18.27 -15.51
N SER A 186 -32.97 19.11 -16.51
CA SER A 186 -33.08 20.56 -16.29
C SER A 186 -34.11 20.96 -15.21
N THR A 187 -34.99 20.05 -14.80
CA THR A 187 -36.09 20.30 -13.86
C THR A 187 -36.07 19.40 -12.64
N TYR A 188 -35.14 18.44 -12.54
CA TYR A 188 -35.11 17.45 -11.47
C TYR A 188 -33.68 17.05 -11.12
N ILE A 189 -33.36 17.04 -9.84
CA ILE A 189 -32.13 16.49 -9.28
C ILE A 189 -32.55 15.52 -8.17
N PRO A 190 -32.03 14.28 -8.13
CA PRO A 190 -32.34 13.32 -7.08
C PRO A 190 -32.21 13.91 -5.67
N PRO A 191 -33.22 13.74 -4.81
CA PRO A 191 -33.14 14.16 -3.41
C PRO A 191 -32.10 13.35 -2.61
N THR A 192 -31.28 14.03 -1.81
CA THR A 192 -30.58 13.43 -0.66
C THR A 192 -31.57 13.23 0.50
N VAL A 193 -31.18 12.48 1.54
CA VAL A 193 -31.99 12.27 2.76
C VAL A 193 -32.48 13.59 3.35
N VAL A 194 -31.61 14.61 3.46
CA VAL A 194 -31.96 15.92 4.02
C VAL A 194 -33.06 16.59 3.18
N SER A 195 -32.89 16.61 1.86
CA SER A 195 -33.84 17.25 0.95
C SER A 195 -35.16 16.48 0.83
N ALA A 196 -35.13 15.15 1.03
CA ALA A 196 -36.32 14.31 1.06
C ALA A 196 -37.17 14.60 2.31
N LEU A 197 -36.53 14.75 3.48
CA LEU A 197 -37.22 15.16 4.72
C LEU A 197 -37.89 16.54 4.60
N VAL A 198 -37.23 17.50 3.93
CA VAL A 198 -37.86 18.80 3.62
C VAL A 198 -39.06 18.63 2.69
N SER A 199 -38.90 17.85 1.62
CA SER A 199 -39.94 17.63 0.61
C SER A 199 -41.17 16.90 1.18
N ASN A 200 -40.95 16.06 2.19
CA ASN A 200 -42.00 15.34 2.92
C ASN A 200 -42.66 16.20 4.02
N GLY A 201 -42.10 17.39 4.31
CA GLY A 201 -42.60 18.30 5.33
C GLY A 201 -42.18 17.94 6.76
N ASP A 202 -41.22 17.04 6.92
CA ASP A 202 -40.76 16.57 8.23
C ASP A 202 -39.84 17.57 8.93
N ILE A 203 -39.07 18.34 8.15
CA ILE A 203 -38.17 19.39 8.66
C ILE A 203 -38.41 20.71 7.93
N ASN A 204 -38.22 21.82 8.66
CA ASN A 204 -38.52 23.16 8.15
C ASN A 204 -37.46 23.71 7.18
N ARG A 205 -36.23 23.20 7.23
CA ARG A 205 -35.04 23.76 6.59
C ARG A 205 -34.16 22.63 6.07
N GLU A 206 -33.59 22.78 4.86
CA GLU A 206 -32.55 21.89 4.34
C GLU A 206 -31.22 22.16 5.06
N ALA A 207 -31.16 21.76 6.32
CA ALA A 207 -30.03 21.96 7.21
C ALA A 207 -29.94 20.80 8.22
N PHE A 208 -28.77 20.60 8.79
CA PHE A 208 -28.59 19.68 9.92
C PHE A 208 -27.45 20.13 10.82
N SER A 209 -27.50 19.75 12.09
CA SER A 209 -26.38 19.92 13.02
C SER A 209 -25.79 18.59 13.45
N LEU A 210 -24.49 18.60 13.72
CA LEU A 210 -23.71 17.41 14.04
C LEU A 210 -22.85 17.64 15.27
N TRP A 211 -22.94 16.68 16.20
CA TRP A 211 -22.14 16.60 17.41
C TRP A 211 -21.64 15.16 17.60
N LEU A 212 -20.33 14.97 17.64
CA LEU A 212 -19.68 13.65 17.61
C LEU A 212 -19.15 13.18 18.99
N ASP A 213 -19.31 14.01 20.01
CA ASP A 213 -18.82 13.86 21.41
C ASP A 213 -17.33 13.48 21.55
N SER A 214 -16.94 13.13 22.77
CA SER A 214 -15.59 12.78 23.17
C SER A 214 -15.13 11.42 22.64
N GLN A 215 -13.82 11.20 22.71
CA GLN A 215 -13.21 9.92 22.34
C GLN A 215 -13.59 8.77 23.28
N SER A 216 -14.08 9.02 24.49
CA SER A 216 -14.35 7.96 25.49
C SER A 216 -15.80 7.55 25.58
N ASP A 217 -16.73 8.45 25.28
CA ASP A 217 -18.15 8.22 25.55
C ASP A 217 -18.87 7.54 24.38
N GLY A 218 -18.32 7.67 23.16
CA GLY A 218 -18.75 6.92 21.99
C GLY A 218 -20.19 7.19 21.53
N GLN A 219 -20.79 8.29 21.99
CA GLN A 219 -22.14 8.71 21.58
C GLN A 219 -22.05 9.97 20.71
N GLY A 220 -23.07 10.22 19.91
CA GLY A 220 -23.19 11.44 19.14
C GLY A 220 -24.61 11.62 18.64
N SER A 221 -24.87 12.76 18.01
CA SER A 221 -26.20 13.05 17.47
C SER A 221 -26.14 13.90 16.21
N ILE A 222 -27.08 13.63 15.31
CA ILE A 222 -27.41 14.47 14.17
C ILE A 222 -28.83 14.99 14.36
N ILE A 223 -29.03 16.28 14.08
CA ILE A 223 -30.35 16.92 14.14
C ILE A 223 -30.66 17.54 12.78
N PHE A 224 -31.51 16.89 12.00
CA PHE A 224 -32.03 17.44 10.76
C PHE A 224 -33.01 18.56 11.07
N GLY A 225 -32.80 19.74 10.50
CA GLY A 225 -33.62 20.93 10.66
C GLY A 225 -33.50 21.63 12.02
N GLY A 226 -32.55 21.26 12.87
CA GLY A 226 -32.44 21.79 14.25
C GLY A 226 -31.01 22.10 14.71
N VAL A 227 -30.91 22.85 15.81
CA VAL A 227 -29.67 23.23 16.49
C VAL A 227 -29.83 23.06 18.00
N ASP A 228 -28.75 22.68 18.69
CA ASP A 228 -28.74 22.49 20.14
C ASP A 228 -27.60 23.32 20.81
N PRO A 229 -27.93 24.47 21.43
CA PRO A 229 -26.95 25.33 22.10
C PRO A 229 -26.33 24.72 23.35
N THR A 230 -26.89 23.61 23.87
CA THR A 230 -26.29 22.93 25.01
C THR A 230 -25.00 22.21 24.65
N LYS A 231 -24.80 21.83 23.37
CA LYS A 231 -23.68 21.01 22.89
C LYS A 231 -22.40 21.77 22.54
N TYR A 232 -22.39 23.11 22.63
CA TYR A 232 -21.19 23.91 22.33
C TYR A 232 -20.93 25.03 23.34
N THR A 233 -19.70 25.55 23.32
CA THR A 233 -19.27 26.75 24.06
C THR A 233 -18.84 27.86 23.13
N GLY A 234 -18.86 29.09 23.65
CA GLY A 234 -18.49 30.27 22.87
C GLY A 234 -19.54 30.62 21.83
N ASP A 235 -19.10 31.35 20.82
CA ASP A 235 -19.94 31.87 19.76
C ASP A 235 -20.06 30.85 18.62
N LEU A 236 -21.29 30.57 18.19
CA LEU A 236 -21.55 29.85 16.95
C LEU A 236 -21.39 30.84 15.78
N VAL A 237 -20.41 30.62 14.91
CA VAL A 237 -20.07 31.53 13.80
C VAL A 237 -20.32 30.84 12.47
N ALA A 238 -21.17 31.43 11.63
CA ALA A 238 -21.41 30.94 10.27
C ALA A 238 -20.25 31.29 9.35
N LEU A 239 -19.71 30.30 8.64
CA LEU A 239 -18.72 30.46 7.58
C LEU A 239 -19.37 30.27 6.22
N GLN A 240 -19.09 31.17 5.28
CA GLN A 240 -19.48 30.97 3.88
C GLN A 240 -18.78 29.72 3.32
N THR A 241 -19.55 28.77 2.80
CA THR A 241 -18.99 27.63 2.06
C THR A 241 -18.21 28.14 0.85
N GLN A 242 -17.03 27.58 0.61
CA GLN A 242 -16.21 27.95 -0.54
C GLN A 242 -16.81 27.37 -1.82
N GLN A 243 -16.76 28.14 -2.91
CA GLN A 243 -17.32 27.70 -4.18
C GLN A 243 -16.44 26.61 -4.80
N SER A 244 -17.10 25.56 -5.29
CA SER A 244 -16.50 24.46 -6.06
C SER A 244 -17.45 24.14 -7.22
N TYR A 245 -17.04 24.48 -8.44
CA TYR A 245 -17.87 24.31 -9.63
C TYR A 245 -17.59 22.97 -10.32
N ASN A 246 -18.59 22.10 -10.42
CA ASN A 246 -18.49 20.80 -11.09
C ASN A 246 -19.11 20.76 -12.49
N GLY A 247 -19.41 21.91 -13.09
CA GLY A 247 -20.16 21.98 -14.36
C GLY A 247 -21.68 22.09 -14.19
N ILE A 248 -22.21 21.87 -12.98
CA ILE A 248 -23.66 21.89 -12.69
C ILE A 248 -24.01 22.93 -11.62
N ALA A 249 -23.27 22.97 -10.52
CA ALA A 249 -23.52 23.91 -9.41
C ALA A 249 -22.21 24.49 -8.85
N ASN A 250 -22.32 25.61 -8.15
CA ASN A 250 -21.18 26.33 -7.54
C ASN A 250 -20.80 25.83 -6.13
N TYR A 251 -21.61 24.95 -5.54
CA TYR A 251 -21.38 24.36 -4.23
C TYR A 251 -21.62 22.87 -4.36
N THR A 252 -20.60 22.07 -4.05
CA THR A 252 -20.63 20.60 -4.18
C THR A 252 -20.22 19.91 -2.89
N ALA A 253 -19.47 20.57 -2.03
CA ALA A 253 -19.04 20.02 -0.75
C ALA A 253 -18.91 21.13 0.31
N PHE A 254 -18.84 20.74 1.58
CA PHE A 254 -18.76 21.65 2.72
C PHE A 254 -17.35 22.21 2.96
N TYR A 255 -16.75 22.80 1.93
CA TYR A 255 -15.46 23.46 2.05
C TYR A 255 -15.56 24.74 2.87
N VAL A 256 -14.75 24.86 3.91
CA VAL A 256 -14.55 26.09 4.69
C VAL A 256 -13.11 26.59 4.54
N ALA A 257 -12.90 27.90 4.61
CA ALA A 257 -11.55 28.46 4.49
C ALA A 257 -10.76 28.24 5.79
N LEU A 258 -9.81 27.30 5.77
CA LEU A 258 -8.82 27.10 6.84
C LEU A 258 -7.67 28.09 6.63
N THR A 259 -7.52 29.02 7.55
CA THR A 259 -6.59 30.16 7.45
C THR A 259 -5.42 30.10 8.42
N GLY A 260 -5.28 29.01 9.16
CA GLY A 260 -4.07 28.75 9.93
C GLY A 260 -4.21 27.60 10.88
N ILE A 261 -3.08 27.00 11.25
CA ILE A 261 -3.00 26.02 12.31
C ILE A 261 -1.93 26.48 13.28
N SER A 262 -2.29 26.61 14.55
CA SER A 262 -1.38 26.89 15.65
C SER A 262 -1.25 25.67 16.55
N VAL A 263 -0.21 25.65 17.37
CA VAL A 263 -0.10 24.73 18.50
C VAL A 263 -0.04 25.52 19.79
N LYS A 264 -0.70 24.99 20.81
CA LYS A 264 -0.65 25.45 22.19
C LYS A 264 -0.03 24.33 23.03
N ASP A 265 1.19 24.57 23.48
CA ASP A 265 1.93 23.69 24.39
C ASP A 265 2.37 24.48 25.65
N GLU A 266 3.17 23.89 26.53
CA GLU A 266 3.64 24.59 27.74
C GLU A 266 4.50 25.83 27.47
N SER A 267 5.07 25.93 26.26
CA SER A 267 5.86 27.11 25.84
C SER A 267 4.98 28.26 25.33
N GLY A 268 3.67 28.03 25.16
CA GLY A 268 2.69 29.02 24.72
C GLY A 268 2.01 28.65 23.40
N THR A 269 1.38 29.64 22.76
CA THR A 269 0.72 29.47 21.46
C THR A 269 1.60 30.03 20.34
N ARG A 270 1.83 29.24 19.29
CA ARG A 270 2.56 29.66 18.08
C ARG A 270 1.92 29.11 16.82
N LEU A 271 1.94 29.91 15.75
CA LEU A 271 1.44 29.54 14.44
C LEU A 271 2.41 28.55 13.77
N LEU A 272 1.88 27.46 13.23
CA LEU A 272 2.63 26.44 12.47
C LEU A 272 2.63 26.73 10.96
N THR A 273 1.59 27.42 10.48
CA THR A 273 1.42 27.75 9.07
C THR A 273 2.03 29.13 8.74
N ALA A 274 2.23 29.41 7.45
CA ALA A 274 2.58 30.76 7.01
C ALA A 274 1.48 31.77 7.38
N SER A 275 1.84 33.05 7.54
CA SER A 275 0.90 34.12 7.94
C SER A 275 -0.20 34.41 6.93
N ASP A 276 0.00 34.03 5.68
CA ASP A 276 -0.93 34.14 4.55
C ASP A 276 -1.55 32.79 4.15
N PHE A 277 -1.36 31.74 4.96
CA PHE A 277 -1.93 30.42 4.71
C PHE A 277 -3.46 30.51 4.64
N ALA A 278 -4.04 30.06 3.54
CA ALA A 278 -5.48 29.98 3.36
C ALA A 278 -5.81 28.90 2.32
N VAL A 279 -6.49 27.83 2.73
CA VAL A 279 -6.83 26.69 1.87
C VAL A 279 -8.27 26.24 2.10
N PRO A 280 -8.95 25.68 1.09
CA PRO A 280 -10.26 25.05 1.31
C PRO A 280 -10.06 23.75 2.09
N ALA A 281 -10.82 23.58 3.17
CA ALA A 281 -10.84 22.38 4.00
C ALA A 281 -12.25 21.77 4.00
N LEU A 282 -12.36 20.51 3.62
CA LEU A 282 -13.59 19.73 3.69
C LEU A 282 -13.81 19.25 5.12
N LEU A 283 -15.02 19.43 5.64
CA LEU A 283 -15.46 18.87 6.91
C LEU A 283 -16.19 17.55 6.64
N ASP A 284 -15.54 16.44 6.98
CA ASP A 284 -15.95 15.11 6.51
C ASP A 284 -16.02 14.07 7.63
N SER A 285 -17.24 13.69 8.00
CA SER A 285 -17.50 12.58 8.95
C SER A 285 -17.39 11.19 8.31
N GLY A 286 -17.25 11.11 6.98
CA GLY A 286 -16.93 9.88 6.27
C GLY A 286 -15.47 9.44 6.45
N THR A 287 -14.61 10.34 6.92
CA THR A 287 -13.16 10.12 7.06
C THR A 287 -12.72 10.21 8.52
N THR A 288 -11.98 9.21 9.03
CA THR A 288 -11.43 9.26 10.39
C THR A 288 -10.23 10.23 10.52
N LEU A 289 -9.32 10.20 9.53
CA LEU A 289 -8.03 10.89 9.54
C LEU A 289 -8.14 12.37 9.14
N GLN A 290 -7.14 13.15 9.52
CA GLN A 290 -6.89 14.45 8.90
C GLN A 290 -5.91 14.33 7.75
N MET A 291 -6.28 14.87 6.60
CA MET A 291 -5.43 14.91 5.40
C MET A 291 -4.96 16.35 5.23
N LEU A 292 -3.68 16.59 5.53
CA LEU A 292 -3.11 17.93 5.61
C LEU A 292 -2.04 18.13 4.52
N PRO A 293 -1.79 19.38 4.10
CA PRO A 293 -0.70 19.66 3.16
C PRO A 293 0.63 19.18 3.74
N THR A 294 1.48 18.58 2.90
CA THR A 294 2.71 17.90 3.33
C THR A 294 3.56 18.73 4.28
N ASP A 295 3.75 20.03 4.02
CA ASP A 295 4.57 20.91 4.84
C ASP A 295 3.97 21.11 6.25
N VAL A 296 2.66 21.28 6.33
CA VAL A 296 1.93 21.44 7.61
C VAL A 296 1.98 20.13 8.39
N PHE A 297 1.75 19.00 7.71
CA PHE A 297 1.86 17.68 8.33
C PHE A 297 3.25 17.44 8.89
N LYS A 298 4.32 17.78 8.15
CA LYS A 298 5.71 17.65 8.62
C LYS A 298 5.98 18.47 9.88
N SER A 299 5.48 19.71 9.96
CA SER A 299 5.62 20.51 11.18
C SER A 299 4.88 19.91 12.38
N ILE A 300 3.70 19.34 12.16
CA ILE A 300 2.92 18.66 13.21
C ILE A 300 3.58 17.34 13.62
N SER A 301 4.02 16.51 12.67
CA SER A 301 4.59 15.19 12.90
C SER A 301 5.94 15.28 13.64
N SER A 302 6.82 16.19 13.22
CA SER A 302 8.05 16.53 13.96
C SER A 302 7.74 17.11 15.34
N GLY A 303 6.68 17.91 15.43
CA GLY A 303 6.15 18.48 16.65
C GLY A 303 5.86 17.45 17.74
N PHE A 304 5.07 16.44 17.37
CA PHE A 304 4.65 15.36 18.26
C PHE A 304 5.61 14.18 18.30
N GLY A 305 6.67 14.16 17.48
CA GLY A 305 7.59 13.02 17.41
C GLY A 305 6.94 11.77 16.81
N VAL A 306 6.08 11.94 15.80
CA VAL A 306 5.39 10.84 15.12
C VAL A 306 6.41 10.01 14.36
N VAL A 307 6.38 8.69 14.56
CA VAL A 307 7.23 7.74 13.83
C VAL A 307 6.34 6.63 13.26
N ASP A 308 6.43 6.41 11.96
CA ASP A 308 5.60 5.44 11.21
C ASP A 308 4.09 5.58 11.46
N GLY A 309 3.62 6.81 11.70
CA GLY A 309 2.22 7.09 12.00
C GLY A 309 1.80 6.84 13.46
N PHE A 310 2.76 6.60 14.36
CA PHE A 310 2.49 6.33 15.78
C PHE A 310 3.14 7.35 16.72
N VAL A 311 2.51 7.53 17.88
CA VAL A 311 3.04 8.29 19.03
C VAL A 311 2.89 7.46 20.32
N PRO A 312 3.70 7.70 21.38
CA PRO A 312 3.46 7.10 22.68
C PRO A 312 2.04 7.35 23.18
N CYS A 313 1.31 6.30 23.58
CA CYS A 313 -0.06 6.44 24.06
C CYS A 313 -0.20 7.36 25.27
N VAL A 314 0.87 7.49 26.08
CA VAL A 314 0.90 8.44 27.19
C VAL A 314 0.67 9.89 26.73
N TYR A 315 1.02 10.23 25.49
CA TYR A 315 0.84 11.58 24.95
C TYR A 315 -0.62 12.01 24.89
N ARG A 316 -1.59 11.08 24.89
CA ARG A 316 -3.02 11.40 25.03
C ARG A 316 -3.34 12.22 26.29
N ASN A 317 -2.51 12.11 27.33
CA ASN A 317 -2.65 12.85 28.58
C ASN A 317 -1.86 14.17 28.60
N ALA A 318 -1.15 14.52 27.52
CA ALA A 318 -0.36 15.73 27.45
C ALA A 318 -1.28 16.96 27.31
N PRO A 319 -0.99 18.10 27.98
CA PRO A 319 -1.76 19.32 27.88
C PRO A 319 -1.42 20.11 26.60
N VAL A 320 -1.41 19.43 25.45
CA VAL A 320 -1.06 20.01 24.15
C VAL A 320 -2.26 19.92 23.22
N SER A 321 -2.46 20.99 22.45
CA SER A 321 -3.56 21.07 21.49
C SER A 321 -3.12 21.77 20.21
N LEU A 322 -3.71 21.36 19.09
CA LEU A 322 -3.69 22.12 17.86
C LEU A 322 -4.89 23.07 17.83
N ILE A 323 -4.73 24.26 17.28
CA ILE A 323 -5.80 25.25 17.13
C ILE A 323 -5.96 25.55 15.65
N TYR A 324 -7.12 25.24 15.10
CA TYR A 324 -7.46 25.45 13.69
C TYR A 324 -8.22 26.76 13.57
N HIS A 325 -7.73 27.67 12.74
CA HIS A 325 -8.30 29.00 12.53
C HIS A 325 -9.03 29.03 11.19
N PHE A 326 -10.27 29.52 11.18
CA PHE A 326 -11.10 29.57 9.98
C PHE A 326 -11.49 31.00 9.63
N GLY A 327 -11.75 31.28 8.35
CA GLY A 327 -12.36 32.54 7.91
C GLY A 327 -11.52 33.80 8.16
N GLY A 328 -10.20 33.67 8.25
CA GLY A 328 -9.28 34.79 8.45
C GLY A 328 -9.23 35.30 9.91
N PRO A 329 -8.65 36.49 10.16
CA PRO A 329 -8.36 36.98 11.51
C PRO A 329 -9.59 37.18 12.42
N SER A 330 -10.78 37.31 11.84
CA SER A 330 -12.05 37.51 12.56
C SER A 330 -12.93 36.27 12.61
N GLY A 331 -12.47 35.12 12.11
CA GLY A 331 -13.25 33.89 12.15
C GLY A 331 -12.98 33.03 13.38
N PRO A 332 -13.76 31.95 13.54
CA PRO A 332 -13.72 31.10 14.71
C PRO A 332 -12.43 30.26 14.75
N SER A 333 -12.13 29.72 15.93
CA SER A 333 -11.02 28.79 16.12
C SER A 333 -11.48 27.57 16.90
N ILE A 334 -11.02 26.39 16.49
CA ILE A 334 -11.32 25.12 17.16
C ILE A 334 -10.04 24.55 17.74
N THR A 335 -10.05 24.31 19.05
CA THR A 335 -8.95 23.70 19.79
C THR A 335 -9.16 22.19 19.82
N VAL A 336 -8.20 21.45 19.28
CA VAL A 336 -8.20 19.99 19.19
C VAL A 336 -7.11 19.45 20.12
N PRO A 337 -7.46 18.78 21.23
CA PRO A 337 -6.48 18.18 22.11
C PRO A 337 -5.80 16.98 21.44
N ILE A 338 -4.57 16.68 21.83
CA ILE A 338 -3.83 15.52 21.33
C ILE A 338 -4.54 14.18 21.59
N SER A 339 -5.37 14.10 22.63
CA SER A 339 -6.22 12.93 22.87
C SER A 339 -7.14 12.63 21.68
N SER A 340 -7.64 13.64 20.97
CA SER A 340 -8.46 13.48 19.77
C SER A 340 -7.65 13.07 18.54
N LEU A 341 -6.33 13.32 18.55
CA LEU A 341 -5.39 13.03 17.47
C LEU A 341 -4.66 11.69 17.65
N ALA A 342 -4.80 11.03 18.79
CA ALA A 342 -4.12 9.78 19.10
C ALA A 342 -5.14 8.72 19.58
N ASP A 343 -5.40 7.72 18.74
CA ASP A 343 -6.31 6.61 19.06
C ASP A 343 -5.58 5.42 19.69
N LEU A 344 -6.26 4.74 20.62
CA LEU A 344 -5.78 3.48 21.17
C LEU A 344 -5.84 2.38 20.10
N PRO A 345 -4.81 1.52 20.02
CA PRO A 345 -4.81 0.42 19.07
C PRO A 345 -5.78 -0.69 19.50
N GLY A 346 -6.92 -0.78 18.81
CA GLY A 346 -7.89 -1.87 18.90
C GLY A 346 -8.67 -2.00 20.22
N THR A 347 -9.61 -2.93 20.24
CA THR A 347 -10.50 -3.23 21.39
C THR A 347 -9.95 -4.35 22.28
N THR A 348 -8.83 -4.98 21.91
CA THR A 348 -8.23 -6.10 22.65
C THR A 348 -6.72 -5.94 22.82
N ASP A 349 -6.15 -6.53 23.89
CA ASP A 349 -4.69 -6.54 24.14
C ASP A 349 -3.87 -7.17 22.99
N ALA A 350 -4.50 -7.99 22.15
CA ALA A 350 -3.87 -8.62 20.98
C ALA A 350 -3.67 -7.66 19.80
N ASP A 351 -4.42 -6.55 19.76
CA ASP A 351 -4.39 -5.54 18.70
C ASP A 351 -3.51 -4.33 19.08
N SER A 352 -2.90 -4.34 20.26
CA SER A 352 -2.10 -3.22 20.77
C SER A 352 -0.71 -3.15 20.13
N TYR A 353 -0.36 -1.99 19.56
CA TYR A 353 0.97 -1.70 19.04
C TYR A 353 1.90 -1.21 20.16
N TYR A 354 3.18 -1.57 20.06
CA TYR A 354 4.23 -1.13 20.98
C TYR A 354 5.45 -0.69 20.19
N PHE A 355 6.10 0.39 20.65
CA PHE A 355 7.48 0.69 20.26
C PHE A 355 8.42 -0.38 20.78
N VAL A 356 9.63 -0.43 20.24
CA VAL A 356 10.58 -1.53 20.52
C VAL A 356 11.12 -1.53 21.94
N ASP A 357 11.06 -0.38 22.61
CA ASP A 357 11.35 -0.26 24.05
C ASP A 357 10.20 -0.76 24.95
N GLY A 358 9.09 -1.24 24.37
CA GLY A 358 7.90 -1.70 25.07
C GLY A 358 6.91 -0.58 25.42
N THR A 359 7.12 0.65 24.95
CA THR A 359 6.18 1.76 25.13
C THR A 359 4.91 1.49 24.31
N PRO A 360 3.70 1.54 24.90
CA PRO A 360 2.46 1.44 24.14
C PRO A 360 2.36 2.54 23.08
N ALA A 361 2.05 2.16 21.84
CA ALA A 361 1.99 3.04 20.68
C ALA A 361 0.53 3.27 20.26
N CYS A 362 0.17 4.54 20.06
CA CYS A 362 -1.14 4.98 19.63
C CYS A 362 -1.05 5.51 18.21
N GLN A 363 -2.06 5.21 17.39
CA GLN A 363 -2.13 5.68 16.01
C GLN A 363 -2.34 7.19 16.01
N PHE A 364 -1.55 7.93 15.22
CA PHE A 364 -1.69 9.36 15.05
C PHE A 364 -2.59 9.65 13.85
N ASN A 365 -3.70 10.35 14.09
CA ASN A 365 -4.80 10.52 13.14
C ASN A 365 -4.61 11.69 12.17
N ALA A 366 -3.42 11.81 11.60
CA ALA A 366 -3.14 12.76 10.54
C ALA A 366 -2.15 12.15 9.54
N ILE A 367 -2.32 12.50 8.27
CA ILE A 367 -1.45 12.08 7.16
C ILE A 367 -1.16 13.28 6.24
N ALA A 368 -0.06 13.17 5.49
CA ALA A 368 0.24 14.10 4.41
C ALA A 368 -0.53 13.72 3.14
N GLU A 369 -1.07 14.72 2.46
CA GLU A 369 -1.72 14.59 1.15
C GLU A 369 -1.09 15.61 0.19
N SER A 370 -0.70 15.16 -1.03
CA SER A 370 0.02 15.99 -2.00
C SER A 370 -0.87 16.64 -3.04
N ASP A 371 -2.01 16.01 -3.38
CA ASP A 371 -2.76 16.36 -4.60
C ASP A 371 -4.24 16.66 -4.35
N ASN A 372 -4.80 16.22 -3.23
CA ASN A 372 -6.17 16.51 -2.82
C ASN A 372 -6.21 17.58 -1.72
N GLY A 373 -7.24 18.45 -1.74
CA GLY A 373 -7.42 19.52 -0.75
C GLY A 373 -7.46 19.01 0.70
N VAL A 374 -7.48 19.93 1.67
CA VAL A 374 -7.48 19.55 3.10
C VAL A 374 -8.78 18.82 3.45
N ILE A 375 -8.68 17.66 4.12
CA ILE A 375 -9.83 16.95 4.71
C ILE A 375 -9.65 16.93 6.22
N LEU A 376 -10.66 17.43 6.94
CA LEU A 376 -10.71 17.40 8.39
C LEU A 376 -11.75 16.36 8.82
N GLY A 377 -11.24 15.15 9.10
CA GLY A 377 -12.03 14.02 9.53
C GLY A 377 -12.51 14.07 10.98
N ASP A 378 -13.07 12.96 11.46
CA ASP A 378 -13.62 12.81 12.81
C ASP A 378 -12.65 13.16 13.94
N SER A 379 -11.35 12.89 13.74
CA SER A 379 -10.30 13.27 14.70
C SER A 379 -10.24 14.78 14.97
N PHE A 380 -10.61 15.60 13.99
CA PHE A 380 -10.85 17.03 14.15
C PHE A 380 -12.30 17.30 14.58
N MET A 381 -13.28 16.72 13.89
CA MET A 381 -14.69 17.08 14.04
C MET A 381 -15.25 16.80 15.44
N ARG A 382 -14.71 15.85 16.21
CA ARG A 382 -15.08 15.67 17.63
C ARG A 382 -14.91 16.92 18.49
N SER A 383 -13.98 17.80 18.13
CA SER A 383 -13.74 19.06 18.87
C SER A 383 -14.68 20.20 18.44
N GLY A 384 -15.46 20.01 17.37
CA GLY A 384 -16.35 21.03 16.82
C GLY A 384 -17.82 20.63 16.91
N TYR A 385 -18.67 21.65 17.04
CA TYR A 385 -20.10 21.54 16.79
C TYR A 385 -20.40 22.24 15.47
N PHE A 386 -21.05 21.54 14.55
CA PHE A 386 -21.24 22.00 13.17
C PHE A 386 -22.73 22.09 12.84
N VAL A 387 -23.13 23.19 12.19
CA VAL A 387 -24.46 23.34 11.61
C VAL A 387 -24.31 23.60 10.12
N TYR A 388 -24.72 22.65 9.29
CA TYR A 388 -24.68 22.70 7.84
C TYR A 388 -26.02 23.23 7.34
N ASP A 389 -26.02 24.39 6.68
CA ASP A 389 -27.22 25.00 6.11
C ASP A 389 -27.08 25.05 4.59
N LEU A 390 -27.61 24.01 3.93
CA LEU A 390 -27.51 23.83 2.49
C LEU A 390 -28.35 24.87 1.73
N GLU A 391 -29.44 25.34 2.32
CA GLU A 391 -30.29 26.36 1.70
C GLU A 391 -29.57 27.73 1.64
N ASN A 392 -28.68 28.06 2.59
CA ASN A 392 -27.88 29.30 2.55
C ASN A 392 -26.42 29.11 2.09
N ASN A 393 -25.96 27.88 1.86
CA ASN A 393 -24.56 27.54 1.56
C ASN A 393 -23.56 28.04 2.62
N ILE A 394 -23.87 27.79 3.90
CA ILE A 394 -23.02 28.15 5.04
C ILE A 394 -22.82 26.96 5.97
N VAL A 395 -21.68 26.95 6.68
CA VAL A 395 -21.41 26.01 7.77
C VAL A 395 -21.10 26.83 9.03
N ALA A 396 -21.94 26.72 10.06
CA ALA A 396 -21.66 27.34 11.34
C ALA A 396 -20.87 26.41 12.26
N ILE A 397 -19.86 26.97 12.93
CA ILE A 397 -18.91 26.20 13.72
C ILE A 397 -18.76 26.84 15.11
N ALA A 398 -18.73 26.00 16.15
CA ALA A 398 -18.38 26.37 17.53
C ALA A 398 -17.53 25.26 18.17
N GLN A 399 -16.87 25.55 19.30
CA GLN A 399 -16.16 24.52 20.07
C GLN A 399 -17.18 23.59 20.74
N ALA A 400 -17.06 22.28 20.50
CA ALA A 400 -17.94 21.27 21.12
C ALA A 400 -17.76 21.22 22.64
N LYS A 401 -18.85 20.89 23.35
CA LYS A 401 -18.79 20.36 24.72
C LYS A 401 -18.78 18.85 24.67
N GLU A 402 -18.04 18.25 25.58
CA GLU A 402 -17.98 16.80 25.76
C GLU A 402 -18.92 16.35 26.89
N SER A 403 -19.42 15.12 26.80
CA SER A 403 -20.17 14.42 27.86
C SER A 403 -21.44 15.16 28.35
N VAL A 404 -22.15 15.85 27.43
CA VAL A 404 -23.36 16.63 27.76
C VAL A 404 -24.64 15.82 27.54
N SER A 405 -25.37 15.56 28.62
CA SER A 405 -26.66 14.83 28.57
C SER A 405 -27.90 15.72 28.50
N SER A 406 -27.79 17.03 28.75
CA SER A 406 -28.89 17.98 28.55
C SER A 406 -29.10 18.31 27.07
N GLU A 407 -30.30 18.73 26.70
CA GLU A 407 -30.68 19.10 25.33
C GLU A 407 -31.64 20.31 25.35
N ASP A 408 -31.46 21.25 24.44
CA ASP A 408 -32.37 22.41 24.23
C ASP A 408 -32.56 22.69 22.73
N ILE A 409 -33.10 21.69 22.03
CA ILE A 409 -33.15 21.69 20.57
C ILE A 409 -34.16 22.74 20.07
N THR A 410 -33.69 23.60 19.17
CA THR A 410 -34.49 24.61 18.47
C THR A 410 -34.57 24.27 16.99
N ALA A 411 -35.78 24.21 16.43
CA ALA A 411 -35.98 24.07 14.99
C ALA A 411 -35.46 25.32 14.25
N ILE A 412 -34.89 25.12 13.07
CA ILE A 412 -34.39 26.19 12.19
C ILE A 412 -35.51 26.55 11.20
N PRO A 413 -36.12 27.75 11.26
CA PRO A 413 -37.11 28.16 10.28
C PRO A 413 -36.49 28.42 8.90
N SER A 414 -37.18 28.06 7.82
CA SER A 414 -36.78 28.46 6.46
C SER A 414 -36.74 29.99 6.30
N GLY A 415 -35.86 30.49 5.43
CA GLY A 415 -35.64 31.92 5.18
C GLY A 415 -35.08 32.74 6.36
N THR A 416 -34.56 32.11 7.42
CA THR A 416 -34.02 32.82 8.61
C THR A 416 -32.53 32.55 8.82
N THR A 417 -31.91 33.31 9.72
CA THR A 417 -30.56 33.00 10.25
C THR A 417 -30.61 31.81 11.20
N ILE A 418 -29.53 31.03 11.28
CA ILE A 418 -29.41 29.92 12.23
C ILE A 418 -29.60 30.44 13.68
N PRO A 419 -30.55 29.90 14.46
CA PRO A 419 -30.74 30.27 15.85
C PRO A 419 -29.45 30.12 16.67
N GLY A 420 -29.11 31.12 17.48
CA GLY A 420 -27.89 31.12 18.29
C GLY A 420 -26.60 31.47 17.53
N CYS A 421 -26.67 31.70 16.21
CA CYS A 421 -25.52 32.17 15.44
C CYS A 421 -25.23 33.64 15.72
N SER A 422 -23.98 33.93 16.09
CA SER A 422 -23.50 35.25 16.51
C SER A 422 -23.17 36.19 15.34
N SER A 423 -22.68 35.63 14.23
CA SER A 423 -22.19 36.37 13.07
C SER A 423 -22.01 35.46 11.86
N THR A 424 -21.94 36.06 10.67
CA THR A 424 -21.60 35.38 9.42
C THR A 424 -20.30 35.95 8.87
N ASN A 425 -19.29 35.10 8.76
CA ASN A 425 -18.00 35.40 8.16
C ASN A 425 -18.04 35.03 6.67
N THR A 426 -17.84 36.03 5.82
CA THR A 426 -17.92 35.91 4.35
C THR A 426 -16.55 35.78 3.69
N PHE A 427 -15.52 35.37 4.43
CA PHE A 427 -14.19 35.15 3.88
C PHE A 427 -14.23 34.11 2.76
N SER A 428 -13.75 34.50 1.58
CA SER A 428 -13.72 33.66 0.39
C SER A 428 -12.32 33.65 -0.20
N LEU A 429 -11.85 32.46 -0.56
CA LEU A 429 -10.55 32.26 -1.19
C LEU A 429 -10.60 32.75 -2.64
N SER A 430 -9.68 33.62 -3.03
CA SER A 430 -9.48 33.95 -4.45
C SER A 430 -8.85 32.76 -5.16
N SER A 431 -9.51 32.24 -6.20
CA SER A 431 -8.97 31.18 -7.06
C SER A 431 -7.56 31.57 -7.53
N THR A 432 -6.58 30.66 -7.35
CA THR A 432 -5.15 30.72 -7.76
C THR A 432 -4.10 31.15 -6.74
N THR A 433 -4.06 30.54 -5.55
CA THR A 433 -2.82 30.48 -4.77
C THR A 433 -2.79 29.21 -3.90
N TYR A 434 -2.07 28.18 -4.36
CA TYR A 434 -1.51 27.19 -3.45
C TYR A 434 -0.37 27.87 -2.67
N PRO A 435 -0.17 27.56 -1.38
CA PRO A 435 0.77 28.28 -0.53
C PRO A 435 2.20 28.23 -1.07
N THR A 436 2.94 29.32 -0.90
CA THR A 436 4.40 29.34 -1.02
C THR A 436 5.00 28.38 0.02
N SER A 437 5.87 27.48 -0.44
CA SER A 437 6.59 26.48 0.38
C SER A 437 7.22 27.12 1.63
N LEU A 438 7.11 26.43 2.77
CA LEU A 438 7.90 26.80 3.96
C LEU A 438 9.40 26.62 3.66
N PRO A 439 10.30 27.42 4.29
CA PRO A 439 11.74 27.20 4.17
C PRO A 439 12.10 25.78 4.64
N PRO A 440 13.10 25.11 4.01
CA PRO A 440 13.51 23.79 4.44
C PRO A 440 14.11 23.86 5.86
N GLU A 441 13.39 23.32 6.84
CA GLU A 441 14.00 22.92 8.11
C GLU A 441 14.79 21.63 7.90
N SER A 442 15.95 21.54 8.56
CA SER A 442 16.88 20.42 8.47
C SER A 442 16.20 19.09 8.85
N GLU A 443 16.34 18.10 7.98
CA GLU A 443 15.85 16.74 8.21
C GLU A 443 16.40 16.16 9.53
N PRO A 444 15.55 15.61 10.42
CA PRO A 444 16.01 14.67 11.42
C PRO A 444 16.38 13.35 10.72
N SER A 445 17.58 12.86 10.98
CA SER A 445 18.11 11.60 10.46
C SER A 445 17.22 10.42 10.86
N ILE A 446 16.61 9.77 9.87
CA ILE A 446 15.91 8.49 10.06
C ILE A 446 16.96 7.39 10.07
N THR A 447 17.29 6.87 11.26
CA THR A 447 18.06 5.64 11.40
C THR A 447 17.07 4.47 11.54
N GLU A 448 16.91 3.64 10.52
CA GLU A 448 16.14 2.40 10.66
C GLU A 448 16.98 1.33 11.37
N ASN A 449 16.53 0.97 12.56
CA ASN A 449 16.04 -0.37 12.88
C ASN A 449 15.21 -0.20 14.14
N ASP A 450 13.90 -0.48 14.05
CA ASP A 450 12.96 -0.52 15.17
C ASP A 450 12.74 0.84 15.87
N PRO A 451 11.64 1.57 15.59
CA PRO A 451 11.50 2.94 16.04
C PRO A 451 11.40 2.99 17.57
N LEU A 452 12.36 3.68 18.19
CA LEU A 452 12.14 4.29 19.50
C LEU A 452 11.07 5.38 19.32
N PRO A 453 10.32 5.74 20.38
CA PRO A 453 9.51 6.94 20.36
C PRO A 453 10.29 8.14 19.79
N GLY A 454 9.71 8.82 18.79
CA GLY A 454 10.31 10.04 18.26
C GLY A 454 10.49 11.07 19.37
N THR A 455 11.52 11.91 19.27
CA THR A 455 11.71 13.00 20.24
C THR A 455 10.84 14.19 19.81
N PRO A 456 9.76 14.53 20.55
CA PRO A 456 8.89 15.63 20.18
C PRO A 456 9.65 16.96 20.31
N THR A 457 9.44 17.86 19.36
CA THR A 457 9.92 19.25 19.47
C THR A 457 8.93 20.13 20.26
N PHE A 458 7.68 19.70 20.40
CA PHE A 458 6.67 20.38 21.20
C PHE A 458 6.86 20.09 22.69
N SER A 459 6.51 21.06 23.53
CA SER A 459 6.60 20.91 24.99
C SER A 459 5.41 20.11 25.54
N LEU A 460 5.52 18.77 25.52
CA LEU A 460 4.43 17.87 25.94
C LEU A 460 4.17 17.80 27.46
N GLY A 461 4.95 18.53 28.27
CA GLY A 461 4.81 18.56 29.72
C GLY A 461 5.18 17.28 30.45
N SER A 462 4.98 17.26 31.78
CA SER A 462 5.26 16.06 32.58
C SER A 462 4.14 15.03 32.43
N VAL A 463 4.18 14.26 31.35
CA VAL A 463 3.25 13.16 31.11
C VAL A 463 3.63 11.97 32.01
N ARG A 464 2.81 11.64 33.01
CA ARG A 464 2.98 10.42 33.82
C ARG A 464 2.02 9.33 33.34
N ALA A 465 2.50 8.09 33.25
CA ALA A 465 1.63 6.94 33.07
C ALA A 465 0.77 6.78 34.34
N THR A 466 -0.53 7.00 34.23
CA THR A 466 -1.50 6.52 35.22
C THR A 466 -1.82 5.07 34.89
N GLU A 467 -1.73 4.18 35.88
CA GLU A 467 -2.18 2.79 35.78
C GLU A 467 -3.67 2.79 35.32
N MET A 468 -3.99 2.05 34.26
CA MET A 468 -5.38 1.81 33.85
C MET A 468 -6.11 1.06 34.98
N GLU A 469 -6.94 1.76 35.75
CA GLU A 469 -7.93 1.11 36.61
C GLU A 469 -9.06 0.54 35.73
N MET A 470 -8.99 -0.77 35.45
CA MET A 470 -10.13 -1.52 34.94
C MET A 470 -11.18 -1.64 36.06
N SER A 471 -12.24 -0.81 36.05
CA SER A 471 -13.36 -0.97 36.95
C SER A 471 -14.29 -2.09 36.47
N MET A 472 -14.25 -3.26 37.12
CA MET A 472 -15.23 -4.33 36.95
C MET A 472 -16.44 -4.10 37.87
N PRO A 473 -17.69 -4.01 37.37
CA PRO A 473 -18.86 -3.93 38.23
C PRO A 473 -19.28 -5.33 38.72
N GLY A 474 -19.15 -5.57 40.03
CA GLY A 474 -19.99 -6.54 40.76
C GLY A 474 -19.28 -7.58 41.62
N ALA A 475 -19.13 -7.30 42.92
CA ALA A 475 -19.35 -8.26 44.03
C ALA A 475 -19.17 -7.56 45.41
N PHE A 476 -20.12 -7.77 46.32
CA PHE A 476 -20.13 -7.30 47.72
C PHE A 476 -19.20 -8.15 48.65
N PRO A 477 -18.91 -7.71 49.90
CA PRO A 477 -17.57 -7.77 50.51
C PRO A 477 -17.35 -8.92 51.51
N SER A 478 -16.09 -9.19 51.84
CA SER A 478 -15.70 -9.79 53.13
C SER A 478 -14.30 -9.34 53.58
N ALA A 479 -14.11 -9.36 54.90
CA ALA A 479 -13.30 -8.45 55.69
C ALA A 479 -11.84 -8.87 55.97
N ALA A 480 -11.01 -7.84 56.16
CA ALA A 480 -9.84 -7.64 57.03
C ALA A 480 -9.05 -8.84 57.60
N VAL A 481 -7.70 -8.77 57.54
CA VAL A 481 -6.79 -8.68 58.73
C VAL A 481 -5.45 -8.03 58.31
N GLU A 482 -4.92 -7.23 59.24
CA GLU A 482 -3.83 -6.25 59.22
C GLU A 482 -2.38 -6.79 59.03
N ASP A 483 -1.62 -6.04 58.22
CA ASP A 483 -0.39 -5.27 58.50
C ASP A 483 0.57 -5.67 59.66
N VAL A 484 1.89 -5.65 59.38
CA VAL A 484 2.86 -4.69 59.98
C VAL A 484 4.33 -5.00 59.56
N PRO A 485 5.18 -3.98 59.32
CA PRO A 485 6.41 -4.08 58.53
C PRO A 485 7.70 -3.89 59.34
N ARG A 486 8.87 -4.26 58.78
CA ARG A 486 10.18 -3.73 59.23
C ARG A 486 11.21 -3.59 58.09
N GLN A 487 11.62 -2.34 57.87
CA GLN A 487 12.88 -1.90 57.28
C GLN A 487 13.71 -1.20 58.39
N PRO A 488 14.92 -0.63 58.16
CA PRO A 488 16.01 -0.94 57.20
C PRO A 488 17.40 -0.90 57.89
N LYS A 489 18.51 -1.08 57.14
CA LYS A 489 19.74 -0.24 57.26
C LYS A 489 20.80 -0.53 56.18
N LYS A 490 21.11 0.52 55.39
CA LYS A 490 22.42 1.18 55.10
C LYS A 490 23.68 0.30 54.98
N LYS A 491 24.72 0.57 54.18
CA LYS A 491 25.09 1.41 53.00
C LYS A 491 26.62 1.12 52.81
N PHE A 492 27.14 1.31 51.58
CA PHE A 492 28.48 1.85 51.23
C PHE A 492 29.70 0.97 50.81
N ILE A 493 30.18 1.29 49.58
CA ILE A 493 31.57 1.34 49.00
C ILE A 493 32.30 -0.01 48.77
N GLY A 494 32.98 -0.31 47.66
CA GLY A 494 33.31 0.41 46.42
C GLY A 494 34.46 -0.27 45.63
N ALA A 495 34.48 -0.03 44.32
CA ALA A 495 35.60 0.03 43.36
C ALA A 495 36.64 -1.13 43.14
N ARG A 496 36.52 -1.75 41.95
CA ARG A 496 37.50 -1.96 40.85
C ARG A 496 38.99 -2.29 41.10
N ARG A 497 39.42 -3.41 40.50
CA ARG A 497 40.63 -3.74 39.67
C ARG A 497 41.05 -5.20 39.97
N ALA A 498 41.54 -6.05 39.08
CA ALA A 498 42.15 -5.92 37.76
C ALA A 498 42.00 -7.25 36.98
N ALA A 499 42.26 -7.18 35.68
CA ALA A 499 42.25 -8.27 34.72
C ALA A 499 43.50 -9.18 34.79
N ALA A 500 43.27 -10.43 34.36
CA ALA A 500 44.16 -11.35 33.64
C ALA A 500 45.48 -11.83 34.30
N GLU A 501 45.53 -13.15 34.53
CA GLU A 501 46.51 -14.11 33.97
C GLU A 501 46.81 -15.23 34.98
N LEU A 502 46.41 -16.47 34.66
CA LEU A 502 47.34 -17.58 34.43
C LEU A 502 46.57 -18.86 34.11
N GLN A 503 46.88 -19.36 32.92
CA GLN A 503 46.50 -20.64 32.38
C GLN A 503 47.03 -21.84 33.19
N ALA A 504 46.43 -22.99 32.88
CA ALA A 504 46.97 -24.35 32.94
C ALA A 504 46.75 -25.13 34.24
N LYS A 505 45.86 -26.13 34.20
CA LYS A 505 46.24 -27.54 33.96
C LYS A 505 45.04 -28.49 34.07
N GLN A 506 45.22 -29.67 33.46
CA GLN A 506 44.34 -30.84 33.33
C GLN A 506 43.32 -30.68 32.19
N LYS A 507 43.54 -31.15 30.96
CA LYS A 507 44.28 -32.30 30.41
C LYS A 507 43.81 -33.68 30.90
N ASP A 508 43.26 -34.40 29.93
CA ASP A 508 43.29 -35.84 29.69
C ASP A 508 42.40 -36.74 30.59
N ASP A 509 41.27 -37.20 30.03
CA ASP A 509 41.05 -38.57 29.51
C ASP A 509 39.56 -38.69 29.08
N ALA A 510 39.24 -38.90 27.80
CA ALA A 510 39.23 -40.17 27.06
C ALA A 510 38.29 -41.21 27.70
N ALA A 511 37.43 -41.96 27.02
CA ALA A 511 36.93 -42.07 25.65
C ALA A 511 35.81 -43.14 25.71
N GLY A 512 34.93 -43.19 24.70
CA GLY A 512 34.01 -44.31 24.45
C GLY A 512 32.57 -44.11 24.92
N SER A 513 31.51 -44.63 24.31
CA SER A 513 31.20 -45.18 22.98
C SER A 513 29.84 -45.88 23.14
N VAL A 514 28.89 -45.54 22.26
CA VAL A 514 27.80 -46.40 21.75
C VAL A 514 26.57 -46.71 22.65
N GLU A 515 25.44 -46.47 21.96
CA GLU A 515 24.00 -46.75 22.10
C GLU A 515 23.55 -48.02 22.85
N GLU A 516 22.42 -47.96 23.58
CA GLU A 516 21.10 -48.45 23.10
C GLU A 516 19.98 -48.40 24.17
N THR A 517 18.83 -47.85 23.72
CA THR A 517 17.42 -48.28 23.98
C THR A 517 16.64 -48.01 25.29
N SER A 518 15.40 -47.59 25.03
CA SER A 518 14.11 -47.87 25.73
C SER A 518 13.55 -46.88 26.79
N ALA A 519 12.81 -45.91 26.25
CA ALA A 519 11.46 -45.43 26.60
C ALA A 519 10.87 -45.68 28.01
N VAL A 520 10.48 -44.59 28.72
CA VAL A 520 9.14 -44.40 29.33
C VAL A 520 8.75 -42.91 29.37
N VAL A 521 7.62 -42.63 28.71
CA VAL A 521 6.58 -41.58 28.79
C VAL A 521 6.66 -40.44 29.84
N GLN A 522 6.61 -39.21 29.28
CA GLN A 522 5.99 -37.93 29.70
C GLN A 522 6.31 -37.24 31.06
N THR A 523 6.84 -36.03 30.94
CA THR A 523 6.12 -34.80 31.33
C THR A 523 6.48 -33.66 30.36
N GLN A 524 5.49 -33.23 29.57
CA GLN A 524 5.55 -32.10 28.65
C GLN A 524 5.18 -30.82 29.41
N SER A 525 6.16 -29.98 29.74
CA SER A 525 5.91 -28.52 29.92
C SER A 525 7.16 -27.62 29.83
N SER A 526 8.35 -28.15 29.54
CA SER A 526 9.59 -27.36 29.60
C SER A 526 10.36 -27.21 28.28
N LYS A 527 9.84 -27.75 27.16
CA LYS A 527 10.53 -27.69 25.85
C LYS A 527 10.11 -26.52 24.95
N GLU A 528 8.91 -25.95 25.11
CA GLU A 528 8.48 -24.78 24.33
C GLU A 528 9.18 -23.50 24.77
N THR A 529 9.35 -23.29 26.08
CA THR A 529 10.02 -22.10 26.62
C THR A 529 11.53 -22.07 26.28
N GLN A 530 12.19 -23.23 26.23
CA GLN A 530 13.60 -23.33 25.79
C GLN A 530 13.78 -23.20 24.28
N ARG A 531 12.76 -23.54 23.47
CA ARG A 531 12.78 -23.34 22.01
C ARG A 531 12.57 -21.87 21.66
N TYR A 532 11.69 -21.18 22.40
CA TYR A 532 11.42 -19.75 22.27
C TYR A 532 12.63 -18.88 22.70
N GLN A 533 13.33 -19.25 23.77
CA GLN A 533 14.55 -18.54 24.20
C GLN A 533 15.76 -18.78 23.28
N ARG A 534 15.87 -19.94 22.61
CA ARG A 534 16.88 -20.18 21.56
C ARG A 534 16.59 -19.39 20.28
N PHE A 535 15.33 -19.14 19.96
CA PHE A 535 14.93 -18.30 18.83
C PHE A 535 15.35 -16.83 19.05
N ARG A 536 15.14 -16.32 20.28
CA ARG A 536 15.50 -14.94 20.65
C ARG A 536 17.02 -14.70 20.76
N ALA A 537 17.78 -15.70 21.18
CA ALA A 537 19.25 -15.63 21.22
C ALA A 537 19.90 -15.68 19.81
N ASN A 538 19.22 -16.26 18.82
CA ASN A 538 19.68 -16.28 17.43
C ASN A 538 19.36 -14.98 16.65
N GLN A 539 18.32 -14.23 17.03
CA GLN A 539 18.05 -12.90 16.45
C GLN A 539 19.05 -11.82 16.93
N ALA A 540 19.48 -11.87 18.19
CA ALA A 540 20.48 -10.93 18.73
C ALA A 540 21.94 -11.24 18.32
N ALA A 541 22.18 -12.37 17.64
CA ALA A 541 23.51 -12.80 17.20
C ALA A 541 23.68 -12.85 15.67
N ALA A 542 22.73 -12.30 14.90
CA ALA A 542 22.86 -12.09 13.46
C ALA A 542 23.60 -10.78 13.13
N ARG A 543 24.79 -10.58 13.73
CA ARG A 543 25.81 -9.76 13.09
C ARG A 543 26.15 -10.45 11.77
N TRP A 544 26.00 -9.71 10.68
CA TRP A 544 26.06 -10.18 9.31
C TRP A 544 27.20 -11.18 9.11
N ARG A 545 26.83 -12.45 8.94
CA ARG A 545 27.73 -13.48 8.45
C ARG A 545 27.13 -14.04 7.17
N LEU A 546 27.41 -13.33 6.07
CA LEU A 546 27.34 -13.87 4.71
C LEU A 546 28.15 -15.18 4.66
N PRO A 547 27.55 -16.35 4.46
CA PRO A 547 28.31 -17.58 4.32
C PRO A 547 28.92 -17.60 2.90
N HIS A 548 30.25 -17.43 2.85
CA HIS A 548 31.20 -17.86 1.81
C HIS A 548 31.96 -16.85 0.93
N LEU A 549 31.68 -15.54 0.90
CA LEU A 549 32.54 -14.58 0.18
C LEU A 549 33.21 -13.46 1.00
N SER A 550 32.79 -13.20 2.25
CA SER A 550 33.41 -12.19 3.13
C SER A 550 34.86 -12.51 3.53
N LYS A 551 35.36 -13.71 3.21
CA LYS A 551 36.77 -14.10 3.42
C LYS A 551 37.77 -13.49 2.44
N GLN A 552 37.30 -12.76 1.41
CA GLN A 552 38.20 -12.17 0.39
C GLN A 552 38.51 -10.69 0.60
N VAL A 553 37.63 -9.92 1.25
CA VAL A 553 37.89 -8.50 1.51
C VAL A 553 38.74 -8.38 2.77
N PRO A 554 39.90 -7.71 2.73
CA PRO A 554 40.76 -7.49 3.89
C PRO A 554 40.08 -6.73 5.03
N ASP A 555 40.43 -7.06 6.28
CA ASP A 555 39.88 -6.42 7.48
C ASP A 555 40.17 -4.92 7.56
N ASP A 556 41.27 -4.46 6.96
CA ASP A 556 41.63 -3.05 6.86
C ASP A 556 40.71 -2.26 5.91
N ILE A 557 39.99 -2.93 5.01
CA ILE A 557 38.95 -2.30 4.19
C ILE A 557 37.59 -2.45 4.88
N LEU A 558 37.26 -3.64 5.39
CA LEU A 558 35.96 -3.91 6.03
C LEU A 558 35.72 -3.06 7.29
N ASN A 559 36.76 -2.82 8.09
CA ASN A 559 36.63 -2.11 9.37
C ASN A 559 37.19 -0.68 9.32
N ASP A 560 37.46 -0.14 8.14
CA ASP A 560 37.89 1.25 7.97
C ASP A 560 36.73 2.18 8.37
N ALA A 561 36.98 3.06 9.34
CA ALA A 561 35.95 3.93 9.89
C ALA A 561 35.46 4.98 8.87
N GLU A 562 36.37 5.48 8.02
CA GLU A 562 36.03 6.50 7.01
C GLU A 562 35.25 5.88 5.86
N ILE A 563 35.64 4.68 5.40
CA ILE A 563 34.87 3.94 4.37
C ILE A 563 33.46 3.64 4.89
N ASN A 564 33.35 3.10 6.11
CA ASN A 564 32.05 2.77 6.69
C ASN A 564 31.17 4.01 6.89
N GLN A 565 31.75 5.15 7.29
CA GLN A 565 31.04 6.42 7.40
C GLN A 565 30.57 6.93 6.03
N ALA A 566 31.39 6.81 4.99
CA ALA A 566 30.98 7.25 3.66
C ALA A 566 29.87 6.36 3.06
N ILE A 567 29.89 5.06 3.35
CA ILE A 567 28.84 4.11 2.94
C ILE A 567 27.48 4.46 3.56
N THR A 568 27.41 5.10 4.73
CA THR A 568 26.12 5.49 5.33
C THR A 568 25.36 6.54 4.53
N LEU A 569 25.98 7.15 3.51
CA LEU A 569 25.30 8.02 2.54
C LEU A 569 24.44 7.25 1.54
N LEU A 570 24.62 5.92 1.45
CA LEU A 570 23.82 5.03 0.61
C LEU A 570 22.69 4.41 1.44
N PRO A 571 21.55 4.07 0.83
CA PRO A 571 20.41 3.52 1.56
C PRO A 571 20.77 2.18 2.23
N PRO A 572 20.50 2.02 3.54
CA PRO A 572 20.99 0.89 4.33
C PRO A 572 20.34 -0.45 3.97
N ASN A 573 19.16 -0.42 3.35
CA ASN A 573 18.46 -1.59 2.86
C ASN A 573 19.01 -2.11 1.52
N TYR A 574 19.90 -1.38 0.83
CA TYR A 574 20.54 -1.81 -0.43
C TYR A 574 22.01 -2.17 -0.21
N SER A 575 22.40 -3.39 -0.56
CA SER A 575 23.79 -3.83 -0.46
C SER A 575 24.58 -3.54 -1.74
N PHE A 576 25.17 -2.34 -1.83
CA PHE A 576 26.05 -1.96 -2.96
C PHE A 576 27.44 -2.60 -2.93
N GLU A 577 27.76 -3.40 -1.90
CA GLU A 577 29.04 -4.11 -1.72
C GLU A 577 30.29 -3.23 -1.94
N ILE A 578 30.25 -1.96 -1.51
CA ILE A 578 31.31 -0.96 -1.76
C ILE A 578 32.70 -1.45 -1.33
N HIS A 579 32.80 -2.10 -0.17
CA HIS A 579 34.06 -2.70 0.30
C HIS A 579 34.69 -3.67 -0.71
N LYS A 580 33.86 -4.50 -1.36
CA LYS A 580 34.31 -5.45 -2.40
C LYS A 580 34.77 -4.72 -3.65
N THR A 581 34.06 -3.66 -4.03
CA THR A 581 34.44 -2.82 -5.18
C THR A 581 35.80 -2.14 -4.93
N ILE A 582 36.00 -1.52 -3.76
CA ILE A 582 37.29 -0.91 -3.35
C ILE A 582 38.40 -1.97 -3.38
N TYR A 583 38.18 -3.13 -2.76
CA TYR A 583 39.17 -4.21 -2.76
C TYR A 583 39.52 -4.67 -4.18
N ARG A 584 38.53 -4.77 -5.07
CA ARG A 584 38.74 -5.18 -6.46
C ARG A 584 39.55 -4.15 -7.24
N ILE A 585 39.23 -2.86 -7.10
CA ILE A 585 39.97 -1.76 -7.73
C ILE A 585 41.43 -1.78 -7.28
N ARG A 586 41.67 -1.85 -5.96
CA ARG A 586 43.02 -1.88 -5.38
C ARG A 586 43.83 -3.10 -5.83
N THR A 587 43.19 -4.28 -5.90
CA THR A 587 43.84 -5.53 -6.32
C THR A 587 44.24 -5.50 -7.79
N LEU A 588 43.37 -4.98 -8.66
CA LEU A 588 43.66 -4.84 -10.09
C LEU A 588 44.58 -3.66 -10.40
N ARG A 589 44.77 -2.74 -9.44
CA ARG A 589 45.40 -1.43 -9.67
C ARG A 589 44.72 -0.70 -10.84
N ALA A 590 43.39 -0.82 -10.91
CA ALA A 590 42.58 -0.20 -11.95
C ALA A 590 42.70 1.33 -11.84
N LYS A 591 42.96 2.00 -12.95
CA LYS A 591 43.03 3.46 -13.04
C LYS A 591 41.74 4.06 -13.53
N ARG A 592 41.00 3.38 -14.40
CA ARG A 592 39.71 3.85 -14.91
C ARG A 592 38.63 2.79 -14.72
N VAL A 593 37.56 3.13 -14.00
CA VAL A 593 36.49 2.20 -13.62
C VAL A 593 35.17 2.66 -14.20
N ALA A 594 34.55 1.83 -15.04
CA ALA A 594 33.19 2.08 -15.53
C ALA A 594 32.15 1.63 -14.49
N LEU A 595 31.15 2.45 -14.24
CA LEU A 595 30.00 2.15 -13.40
C LEU A 595 28.77 2.06 -14.29
N GLN A 596 28.18 0.87 -14.41
CA GLN A 596 26.95 0.63 -15.16
C GLN A 596 25.84 0.24 -14.19
N MET A 597 24.73 0.98 -14.23
CA MET A 597 23.60 0.83 -13.32
C MET A 597 22.29 0.88 -14.11
N PRO A 598 21.23 0.16 -13.69
CA PRO A 598 19.89 0.43 -14.19
C PRO A 598 19.41 1.81 -13.73
N GLU A 599 18.38 2.33 -14.42
CA GLU A 599 17.81 3.68 -14.19
C GLU A 599 17.54 3.97 -12.71
N GLY A 600 16.87 3.05 -12.02
CA GLY A 600 16.51 3.22 -10.60
C GLY A 600 17.69 3.30 -9.63
N LEU A 601 18.92 2.99 -10.06
CA LEU A 601 20.13 3.13 -9.25
C LEU A 601 21.06 4.26 -9.70
N LEU A 602 20.79 4.90 -10.84
CA LEU A 602 21.63 6.01 -11.35
C LEU A 602 21.70 7.19 -10.38
N MET A 603 20.66 7.40 -9.56
CA MET A 603 20.64 8.41 -8.51
C MET A 603 21.76 8.25 -7.47
N PHE A 604 22.32 7.03 -7.32
CA PHE A 604 23.44 6.75 -6.40
C PHE A 604 24.81 6.79 -7.07
N ALA A 605 24.87 6.95 -8.40
CA ALA A 605 26.09 6.77 -9.18
C ALA A 605 27.18 7.79 -8.82
N THR A 606 26.82 9.06 -8.59
CA THR A 606 27.76 10.12 -8.21
C THR A 606 28.31 9.89 -6.80
N THR A 607 27.45 9.55 -5.83
CA THR A 607 27.88 9.21 -4.46
C THR A 607 28.82 8.02 -4.45
N ILE A 608 28.49 6.94 -5.17
CA ILE A 608 29.35 5.77 -5.30
C ILE A 608 30.68 6.15 -5.97
N SER A 609 30.64 6.97 -7.03
CA SER A 609 31.82 7.48 -7.71
C SER A 609 32.75 8.26 -6.75
N ASP A 610 32.19 9.15 -5.93
CA ASP A 610 32.96 9.95 -4.98
C ASP A 610 33.60 9.07 -3.90
N ILE A 611 32.86 8.10 -3.36
CA ILE A 611 33.39 7.12 -2.40
C ILE A 611 34.56 6.33 -3.03
N LEU A 612 34.37 5.80 -4.24
CA LEU A 612 35.40 4.99 -4.90
C LEU A 612 36.66 5.80 -5.22
N THR A 613 36.52 7.04 -5.70
CA THR A 613 37.67 7.91 -6.00
C THR A 613 38.40 8.38 -4.74
N GLN A 614 37.67 8.66 -3.65
CA GLN A 614 38.25 9.00 -2.35
C GLN A 614 39.09 7.84 -1.79
N PHE A 615 38.56 6.62 -1.78
CA PHE A 615 39.22 5.47 -1.15
C PHE A 615 40.09 4.62 -2.10
N CYS A 616 40.15 4.97 -3.39
CA CYS A 616 41.07 4.40 -4.38
C CYS A 616 41.87 5.51 -5.07
N PRO A 617 42.82 6.17 -4.38
CA PRO A 617 43.53 7.32 -4.93
C PRO A 617 44.27 6.97 -6.23
N GLY A 618 44.14 7.84 -7.23
CA GLY A 618 44.69 7.63 -8.57
C GLY A 618 43.78 6.81 -9.50
N THR A 619 42.56 6.51 -9.06
CA THR A 619 41.48 5.93 -9.88
C THR A 619 40.51 7.03 -10.28
N GLU A 620 40.07 7.04 -11.53
CA GLU A 620 38.91 7.79 -11.99
C GLU A 620 37.74 6.84 -12.29
N THR A 621 36.53 7.32 -12.08
CA THR A 621 35.28 6.63 -12.35
C THR A 621 34.61 7.23 -13.58
N LEU A 622 33.95 6.39 -14.37
CA LEU A 622 33.13 6.79 -15.52
C LEU A 622 31.74 6.20 -15.34
N ILE A 623 30.74 7.06 -15.16
CA ILE A 623 29.34 6.64 -15.07
C ILE A 623 28.82 6.43 -16.49
N MET A 624 28.32 5.23 -16.78
CA MET A 624 27.70 4.90 -18.06
C MET A 624 26.25 5.35 -18.04
N GLY A 625 25.93 6.39 -18.80
CA GLY A 625 24.58 6.98 -18.86
C GLY A 625 23.63 6.30 -19.86
N ASP A 626 24.09 5.28 -20.59
CA ASP A 626 23.24 4.51 -21.50
C ASP A 626 22.29 3.59 -20.73
N VAL A 627 21.11 3.37 -21.29
CA VAL A 627 20.05 2.58 -20.63
C VAL A 627 20.49 1.13 -20.42
N THR A 628 20.31 0.64 -19.19
CA THR A 628 20.65 -0.74 -18.81
C THR A 628 19.40 -1.45 -18.27
N TYR A 629 18.71 -2.21 -19.12
CA TYR A 629 17.48 -2.93 -18.77
C TYR A 629 17.70 -4.23 -17.98
N GLY A 630 18.90 -4.81 -18.01
CA GLY A 630 19.15 -6.14 -17.43
C GLY A 630 20.58 -6.63 -17.62
N ALA A 631 20.87 -7.84 -17.11
CA ALA A 631 22.16 -8.52 -17.28
C ALA A 631 22.57 -8.72 -18.75
N CYS A 632 21.60 -8.79 -19.66
CA CYS A 632 21.84 -8.90 -21.09
C CYS A 632 22.38 -7.60 -21.72
N CYS A 633 22.25 -6.46 -21.04
CA CYS A 633 22.71 -5.15 -21.49
C CYS A 633 24.11 -4.79 -20.98
N ILE A 634 24.89 -5.76 -20.48
CA ILE A 634 26.27 -5.47 -20.08
C ILE A 634 27.06 -4.87 -21.24
N ASP A 635 27.62 -3.68 -21.02
CA ASP A 635 28.32 -2.92 -22.07
C ASP A 635 29.83 -2.93 -21.88
N ASP A 636 30.39 -4.14 -21.98
CA ASP A 636 31.83 -4.36 -21.87
C ASP A 636 32.61 -3.83 -23.09
N TYR A 637 31.93 -3.64 -24.24
CA TYR A 637 32.53 -3.09 -25.44
C TYR A 637 32.83 -1.60 -25.30
N THR A 638 31.86 -0.79 -24.87
CA THR A 638 32.03 0.66 -24.68
C THR A 638 32.98 0.94 -23.53
N ALA A 639 32.86 0.26 -22.39
CA ALA A 639 33.78 0.41 -21.26
C ALA A 639 35.24 0.20 -21.69
N ARG A 640 35.50 -0.85 -22.48
CA ARG A 640 36.84 -1.11 -23.03
C ARG A 640 37.27 -0.07 -24.05
N ALA A 641 36.37 0.40 -24.93
CA ALA A 641 36.69 1.43 -25.92
C ALA A 641 37.06 2.77 -25.25
N LEU A 642 36.47 3.05 -24.09
CA LEU A 642 36.80 4.19 -23.23
C LEU A 642 38.07 3.99 -22.40
N GLY A 643 38.73 2.84 -22.51
CA GLY A 643 39.97 2.55 -21.82
C GLY A 643 39.79 2.25 -20.32
N CYS A 644 38.62 1.76 -19.91
CA CYS A 644 38.40 1.29 -18.55
C CYS A 644 39.16 -0.03 -18.30
N ASP A 645 39.68 -0.19 -17.10
CA ASP A 645 40.35 -1.41 -16.62
C ASP A 645 39.37 -2.38 -15.96
N LEU A 646 38.29 -1.83 -15.39
CA LEU A 646 37.25 -2.55 -14.65
C LEU A 646 35.87 -1.99 -14.99
N LEU A 647 34.90 -2.86 -15.26
CA LEU A 647 33.48 -2.55 -15.31
C LEU A 647 32.80 -3.06 -14.03
N VAL A 648 32.08 -2.20 -13.32
CA VAL A 648 31.22 -2.59 -12.20
C VAL A 648 29.77 -2.51 -12.66
N HIS A 649 29.11 -3.67 -12.75
CA HIS A 649 27.73 -3.80 -13.21
C HIS A 649 26.82 -4.09 -12.02
N TYR A 650 25.85 -3.21 -11.77
CA TYR A 650 24.96 -3.28 -10.62
C TYR A 650 23.60 -3.93 -10.94
N ALA A 651 22.97 -4.50 -9.91
CA ALA A 651 21.59 -4.99 -9.82
C ALA A 651 21.23 -6.26 -10.60
N HIS A 652 22.14 -6.83 -11.39
CA HIS A 652 21.83 -8.00 -12.21
C HIS A 652 22.79 -9.17 -11.99
N SER A 653 22.29 -10.38 -12.19
CA SER A 653 23.09 -11.61 -12.12
C SER A 653 24.05 -11.75 -13.29
N CYS A 654 25.04 -12.63 -13.14
CA CYS A 654 26.04 -12.92 -14.16
C CYS A 654 25.45 -13.79 -15.29
N LEU A 655 24.55 -13.24 -16.09
CA LEU A 655 23.93 -13.96 -17.20
C LEU A 655 24.96 -14.28 -18.30
N ILE A 656 25.82 -13.32 -18.62
CA ILE A 656 26.85 -13.48 -19.64
C ILE A 656 28.10 -14.10 -18.99
N PRO A 657 28.69 -15.17 -19.56
CA PRO A 657 29.89 -15.77 -18.99
C PRO A 657 31.06 -14.77 -18.96
N LEU A 658 31.73 -14.63 -17.81
CA LEU A 658 32.90 -13.74 -17.62
C LEU A 658 34.03 -13.96 -18.65
N LYS A 659 34.12 -15.16 -19.26
CA LYS A 659 35.11 -15.45 -20.31
C LYS A 659 34.77 -14.81 -21.66
N ALA A 660 33.52 -14.41 -21.87
CA ALA A 660 33.07 -13.70 -23.07
C ALA A 660 33.39 -12.20 -22.99
N GLU A 661 33.66 -11.69 -21.79
CA GLU A 661 34.00 -10.30 -21.52
C GLU A 661 35.49 -10.08 -21.76
N LYS A 662 35.83 -8.97 -22.43
CA LYS A 662 37.21 -8.63 -22.79
C LYS A 662 37.86 -7.63 -21.82
N ILE A 663 37.14 -7.24 -20.78
CA ILE A 663 37.54 -6.35 -19.68
C ILE A 663 37.28 -7.08 -18.36
N ALA A 664 37.98 -6.73 -17.29
CA ALA A 664 37.61 -7.24 -15.97
C ALA A 664 36.24 -6.68 -15.59
N THR A 665 35.33 -7.55 -15.15
CA THR A 665 33.99 -7.15 -14.71
C THR A 665 33.74 -7.61 -13.29
N LEU A 666 33.06 -6.76 -12.52
CA LEU A 666 32.55 -7.05 -11.19
C LEU A 666 31.03 -6.88 -11.19
N TYR A 667 30.30 -7.96 -10.96
CA TYR A 667 28.86 -7.90 -10.76
C TYR A 667 28.54 -7.68 -9.28
N ILE A 668 27.68 -6.70 -9.01
CA ILE A 668 27.11 -6.41 -7.70
C ILE A 668 25.60 -6.60 -7.80
N PHE A 669 25.06 -7.61 -7.13
CA PHE A 669 23.64 -7.96 -7.29
C PHE A 669 22.68 -6.98 -6.62
N VAL A 670 23.19 -6.16 -5.69
CA VAL A 670 22.40 -5.19 -4.91
C VAL A 670 21.26 -5.90 -4.18
N HIS A 671 21.63 -6.71 -3.19
CA HIS A 671 20.65 -7.36 -2.33
C HIS A 671 19.81 -6.32 -1.59
N ILE A 672 18.48 -6.48 -1.61
CA ILE A 672 17.54 -5.59 -0.95
C ILE A 672 16.98 -6.30 0.29
N SER A 673 17.17 -5.68 1.44
CA SER A 673 16.63 -6.16 2.71
C SER A 673 15.14 -5.83 2.81
N ILE A 674 14.35 -6.81 3.24
CA ILE A 674 12.89 -6.71 3.38
C ILE A 674 12.45 -7.29 4.73
N ASP A 675 11.24 -6.96 5.16
CA ASP A 675 10.64 -7.55 6.37
C ASP A 675 10.24 -9.02 6.12
N MET A 676 11.14 -9.92 6.53
CA MET A 676 10.96 -11.36 6.42
C MET A 676 9.81 -11.89 7.30
N ASN A 677 9.54 -11.23 8.42
CA ASN A 677 8.48 -11.65 9.33
C ASN A 677 7.11 -11.30 8.74
N HIS A 678 6.99 -10.10 8.16
CA HIS A 678 5.80 -9.70 7.42
C HIS A 678 5.51 -10.65 6.26
N LEU A 679 6.51 -10.94 5.41
CA LEU A 679 6.36 -11.89 4.30
C LEU A 679 5.89 -13.28 4.79
N ALA A 680 6.57 -13.84 5.81
CA ALA A 680 6.22 -15.17 6.33
C ALA A 680 4.77 -15.21 6.83
N LYS A 681 4.39 -14.23 7.65
CA LYS A 681 3.04 -14.14 8.22
C LYS A 681 2.00 -13.92 7.14
N THR A 682 2.27 -13.08 6.14
CA THR A 682 1.34 -12.81 5.04
C THR A 682 1.05 -14.09 4.26
N LEU A 683 2.08 -14.83 3.87
CA LEU A 683 1.92 -16.08 3.14
C LEU A 683 1.23 -17.17 3.99
N ALA A 684 1.68 -17.37 5.23
CA ALA A 684 1.08 -18.36 6.13
C ALA A 684 -0.38 -18.06 6.47
N ARG A 685 -0.74 -16.77 6.51
CA ARG A 685 -2.09 -16.33 6.86
C ARG A 685 -3.07 -16.46 5.70
N ASN A 686 -2.58 -16.39 4.46
CA ASN A 686 -3.39 -16.40 3.26
C ASN A 686 -3.37 -17.75 2.53
N ILE A 687 -2.36 -18.59 2.75
CA ILE A 687 -2.23 -19.87 2.07
C ILE A 687 -2.50 -21.00 3.07
N ALA A 688 -3.47 -21.86 2.74
CA ALA A 688 -3.83 -22.98 3.59
C ALA A 688 -2.64 -23.94 3.86
N PRO A 689 -2.47 -24.45 5.09
CA PRO A 689 -1.46 -25.46 5.39
C PRO A 689 -1.60 -26.70 4.50
N GLY A 690 -0.47 -27.29 4.11
CA GLY A 690 -0.40 -28.47 3.22
C GLY A 690 -0.20 -28.15 1.74
N LYS A 691 -0.45 -26.90 1.32
CA LYS A 691 -0.18 -26.41 -0.04
C LYS A 691 1.32 -26.35 -0.33
N THR A 692 1.68 -26.58 -1.59
CA THR A 692 3.02 -26.46 -2.13
C THR A 692 3.15 -25.17 -2.92
N ILE A 693 4.05 -24.29 -2.51
CA ILE A 693 4.28 -23.01 -3.15
C ILE A 693 5.59 -23.03 -3.94
N ALA A 694 5.57 -22.51 -5.16
CA ALA A 694 6.78 -22.23 -5.93
C ALA A 694 7.20 -20.77 -5.72
N MET A 695 8.29 -20.56 -4.98
CA MET A 695 8.82 -19.23 -4.71
C MET A 695 9.78 -18.80 -5.83
N VAL A 696 9.46 -17.69 -6.48
CA VAL A 696 10.28 -17.06 -7.54
C VAL A 696 10.49 -15.57 -7.25
N GLY A 697 11.48 -14.95 -7.87
CA GLY A 697 11.80 -13.54 -7.66
C GLY A 697 12.93 -13.07 -8.57
N THR A 698 13.29 -11.80 -8.44
CA THR A 698 14.49 -11.25 -9.08
C THR A 698 15.73 -11.48 -8.21
N ILE A 699 16.92 -11.26 -8.78
CA ILE A 699 18.18 -11.54 -8.08
C ILE A 699 18.34 -10.72 -6.78
N GLN A 700 17.75 -9.53 -6.73
CA GLN A 700 17.79 -8.61 -5.60
C GLN A 700 17.18 -9.22 -4.32
N PHE A 701 16.14 -10.04 -4.48
CA PHE A 701 15.41 -10.68 -3.37
C PHE A 701 15.80 -12.15 -3.15
N ASN A 702 16.77 -12.67 -3.89
CA ASN A 702 17.10 -14.09 -3.89
C ASN A 702 17.46 -14.62 -2.49
N THR A 703 18.26 -13.87 -1.70
CA THR A 703 18.60 -14.29 -0.32
C THR A 703 17.35 -14.38 0.56
N ALA A 704 16.43 -13.42 0.47
CA ALA A 704 15.17 -13.43 1.20
C ALA A 704 14.32 -14.65 0.81
N LEU A 705 14.22 -14.92 -0.50
CA LEU A 705 13.52 -16.07 -1.05
C LEU A 705 14.03 -17.40 -0.49
N HIS A 706 15.35 -17.60 -0.37
CA HIS A 706 15.88 -18.82 0.24
C HIS A 706 15.68 -18.84 1.76
N SER A 707 15.83 -17.69 2.42
CA SER A 707 15.81 -17.59 3.88
C SER A 707 14.41 -17.72 4.50
N ILE A 708 13.34 -17.47 3.73
CA ILE A 708 11.96 -17.58 4.21
C ILE A 708 11.49 -19.03 4.36
N SER A 709 12.09 -19.98 3.61
CA SER A 709 11.58 -21.36 3.50
C SER A 709 11.34 -22.03 4.86
N PRO A 710 12.28 -22.00 5.84
CA PRO A 710 12.05 -22.63 7.14
C PRO A 710 10.89 -22.03 7.94
N ALA A 711 10.61 -20.73 7.76
CA ALA A 711 9.49 -20.07 8.42
C ALA A 711 8.15 -20.53 7.83
N LEU A 712 8.06 -20.64 6.50
CA LEU A 712 6.85 -21.13 5.84
C LEU A 712 6.61 -22.63 6.07
N GLU A 713 7.68 -23.42 6.11
CA GLU A 713 7.62 -24.85 6.46
C GLU A 713 7.12 -25.06 7.90
N ALA A 714 7.47 -24.17 8.84
CA ALA A 714 6.96 -24.23 10.20
C ALA A 714 5.46 -23.97 10.29
N GLU A 715 4.91 -23.20 9.35
CA GLU A 715 3.48 -22.90 9.21
C GLU A 715 2.73 -23.98 8.39
N GLY A 716 3.41 -25.07 8.02
CA GLY A 716 2.81 -26.21 7.33
C GLY A 716 2.76 -26.10 5.81
N LEU A 717 3.44 -25.12 5.21
CA LEU A 717 3.57 -24.99 3.75
C LEU A 717 4.76 -25.81 3.23
N ARG A 718 4.68 -26.30 1.99
CA ARG A 718 5.83 -26.90 1.30
C ARG A 718 6.42 -25.90 0.33
N VAL A 719 7.70 -25.57 0.46
CA VAL A 719 8.36 -24.56 -0.38
C VAL A 719 9.20 -25.24 -1.46
N VAL A 720 8.92 -24.92 -2.72
CA VAL A 720 9.73 -25.28 -3.88
C VAL A 720 10.37 -24.01 -4.42
N VAL A 721 11.68 -24.04 -4.63
CA VAL A 721 12.41 -22.94 -5.27
C VAL A 721 12.92 -23.43 -6.63
N PRO A 722 12.14 -23.22 -7.71
CA PRO A 722 12.45 -23.78 -9.03
C PRO A 722 13.70 -23.13 -9.63
N ARG A 723 14.28 -23.76 -10.67
CA ARG A 723 15.48 -23.26 -11.33
C ARG A 723 15.43 -23.50 -12.83
N VAL A 724 15.81 -22.48 -13.59
CA VAL A 724 16.16 -22.60 -15.01
C VAL A 724 17.62 -22.20 -15.20
N ALA A 725 18.48 -23.18 -15.53
CA ALA A 725 19.90 -22.91 -15.66
C ALA A 725 20.17 -22.00 -16.88
N PRO A 726 21.09 -21.01 -16.76
CA PRO A 726 22.08 -20.88 -15.68
C PRO A 726 21.67 -19.94 -14.55
N LEU A 727 20.43 -19.44 -14.50
CA LEU A 727 19.97 -18.61 -13.40
C LEU A 727 20.08 -19.36 -12.06
N GLU A 728 20.16 -18.57 -10.99
CA GLU A 728 20.14 -19.09 -9.64
C GLU A 728 18.76 -19.69 -9.30
N LYS A 729 18.71 -20.53 -8.26
CA LYS A 729 17.44 -21.09 -7.80
C LYS A 729 16.52 -19.95 -7.35
N GLY A 730 15.28 -19.93 -7.83
CA GLY A 730 14.26 -18.93 -7.53
C GLY A 730 14.34 -17.69 -8.42
N GLU A 731 15.45 -17.49 -9.14
CA GLU A 731 15.63 -16.34 -10.01
C GLU A 731 14.88 -16.52 -11.34
N ILE A 732 14.14 -15.49 -11.73
CA ILE A 732 13.50 -15.37 -13.04
C ILE A 732 13.85 -14.06 -13.73
N LEU A 733 13.84 -14.07 -15.06
CA LEU A 733 14.00 -12.90 -15.92
C LEU A 733 12.72 -12.70 -16.73
N GLY A 734 12.46 -11.47 -17.20
CA GLY A 734 11.31 -11.22 -18.07
C GLY A 734 11.30 -12.04 -19.37
N CYS A 735 12.45 -12.59 -19.79
CA CYS A 735 12.58 -13.43 -20.98
C CYS A 735 12.97 -14.89 -20.67
N THR A 736 13.08 -15.27 -19.40
CA THR A 736 13.48 -16.64 -19.01
C THR A 736 12.93 -16.99 -17.62
N ALA A 737 12.01 -17.96 -17.57
CA ALA A 737 11.40 -18.46 -16.35
C ALA A 737 11.35 -20.00 -16.37
N PRO A 738 11.40 -20.67 -15.21
CA PRO A 738 11.31 -22.13 -15.15
C PRO A 738 9.89 -22.60 -15.49
N LYS A 739 9.80 -23.62 -16.34
CA LYS A 739 8.60 -24.43 -16.47
C LYS A 739 8.55 -25.43 -15.33
N ILE A 740 7.55 -25.31 -14.47
CA ILE A 740 7.34 -26.16 -13.31
C ILE A 740 6.78 -27.49 -13.79
N ALA A 741 7.44 -28.57 -13.42
CA ALA A 741 7.03 -29.90 -13.84
C ALA A 741 5.72 -30.29 -13.12
N PRO A 742 4.75 -30.92 -13.81
CA PRO A 742 3.47 -31.29 -13.20
C PRO A 742 3.60 -32.21 -11.98
N ASP A 743 4.65 -33.05 -11.94
CA ASP A 743 4.95 -33.95 -10.82
C ASP A 743 5.49 -33.24 -9.57
N ALA A 744 5.84 -31.96 -9.67
CA ALA A 744 6.21 -31.13 -8.52
C ALA A 744 5.01 -30.83 -7.60
N ASN A 745 3.77 -31.07 -8.06
CA ASN A 745 2.52 -30.84 -7.33
C ASN A 745 2.49 -29.44 -6.67
N VAL A 746 2.90 -28.42 -7.43
CA VAL A 746 2.86 -27.02 -7.02
C VAL A 746 1.42 -26.52 -7.14
N ASP A 747 0.88 -26.00 -6.05
CA ASP A 747 -0.47 -25.46 -5.99
C ASP A 747 -0.53 -24.00 -6.46
N LEU A 748 0.53 -23.21 -6.22
CA LEU A 748 0.61 -21.80 -6.63
C LEU A 748 2.06 -21.29 -6.75
N ILE A 749 2.26 -20.25 -7.55
CA ILE A 749 3.51 -19.51 -7.69
C ILE A 749 3.42 -18.25 -6.82
N VAL A 750 4.45 -17.98 -6.02
CA VAL A 750 4.60 -16.73 -5.28
C VAL A 750 5.85 -16.01 -5.80
N TYR A 751 5.65 -14.87 -6.44
CA TYR A 751 6.70 -13.98 -6.87
C TYR A 751 7.00 -12.93 -5.79
N LEU A 752 8.26 -12.84 -5.39
CA LEU A 752 8.77 -11.84 -4.46
C LEU A 752 9.44 -10.70 -5.26
N GLY A 753 8.77 -9.54 -5.29
CA GLY A 753 9.27 -8.34 -5.94
C GLY A 753 8.15 -7.39 -6.37
N ASP A 754 8.54 -6.19 -6.76
CA ASP A 754 7.65 -5.21 -7.37
C ASP A 754 7.44 -5.50 -8.87
N GLY A 755 6.38 -4.88 -9.41
CA GLY A 755 6.02 -4.96 -10.82
C GLY A 755 5.59 -6.35 -11.32
N ARG A 756 5.00 -6.38 -12.53
CA ARG A 756 4.45 -7.61 -13.13
C ARG A 756 5.36 -8.24 -14.17
N PHE A 757 6.27 -7.48 -14.78
CA PHE A 757 7.08 -7.89 -15.92
C PHE A 757 7.80 -9.25 -15.74
N HIS A 758 8.45 -9.48 -14.60
CA HIS A 758 9.14 -10.74 -14.34
C HIS A 758 8.16 -11.89 -14.05
N LEU A 759 7.13 -11.62 -13.25
CA LEU A 759 6.10 -12.61 -12.92
C LEU A 759 5.35 -13.08 -14.16
N GLU A 760 5.05 -12.19 -15.10
CA GLU A 760 4.42 -12.54 -16.38
C GLU A 760 5.21 -13.60 -17.14
N ALA A 761 6.54 -13.59 -17.08
CA ALA A 761 7.34 -14.65 -17.70
C ALA A 761 7.08 -16.02 -17.04
N ALA A 762 6.91 -16.05 -15.73
CA ALA A 762 6.54 -17.26 -15.01
C ALA A 762 5.09 -17.69 -15.30
N MET A 763 4.15 -16.74 -15.43
CA MET A 763 2.76 -17.01 -15.80
C MET A 763 2.64 -17.54 -17.23
N ILE A 764 3.36 -16.96 -18.20
CA ILE A 764 3.38 -17.45 -19.58
C ILE A 764 3.96 -18.87 -19.64
N ALA A 765 5.01 -19.17 -18.87
CA ALA A 765 5.63 -20.49 -18.82
C ALA A 765 4.77 -21.55 -18.11
N ASN A 766 3.84 -21.12 -17.25
CA ASN A 766 3.03 -21.96 -16.36
C ASN A 766 1.58 -21.47 -16.30
N PRO A 767 0.82 -21.52 -17.41
CA PRO A 767 -0.52 -20.94 -17.51
C PRO A 767 -1.53 -21.55 -16.53
N ASP A 768 -1.35 -22.82 -16.18
CA ASP A 768 -2.28 -23.58 -15.35
C ASP A 768 -2.07 -23.40 -13.84
N ILE A 769 -1.02 -22.68 -13.42
CA ILE A 769 -0.67 -22.51 -12.01
C ILE A 769 -1.02 -21.09 -11.57
N PRO A 770 -1.89 -20.89 -10.56
CA PRO A 770 -2.19 -19.58 -10.01
C PRO A 770 -0.93 -18.84 -9.55
N ALA A 771 -0.81 -17.57 -9.91
CA ALA A 771 0.33 -16.73 -9.57
C ALA A 771 -0.06 -15.61 -8.61
N TYR A 772 0.80 -15.37 -7.62
CA TYR A 772 0.66 -14.30 -6.64
C TYR A 772 1.94 -13.47 -6.62
N ARG A 773 1.79 -12.15 -6.44
CA ARG A 773 2.90 -11.22 -6.26
C ARG A 773 2.87 -10.67 -4.85
N TYR A 774 3.96 -10.86 -4.11
CA TYR A 774 4.23 -10.14 -2.88
C TYR A 774 5.16 -8.96 -3.19
N ASP A 775 4.63 -7.75 -3.04
CA ASP A 775 5.39 -6.52 -3.11
C ASP A 775 6.00 -6.20 -1.74
N PRO A 776 7.33 -6.22 -1.57
CA PRO A 776 7.95 -5.94 -0.27
C PRO A 776 7.91 -4.46 0.12
N TYR A 777 7.65 -3.54 -0.81
CA TYR A 777 7.58 -2.10 -0.56
C TYR A 777 6.18 -1.71 -0.12
N GLU A 778 5.17 -2.11 -0.89
CA GLU A 778 3.75 -1.90 -0.55
C GLU A 778 3.26 -2.85 0.53
N ARG A 779 4.05 -3.91 0.83
CA ARG A 779 3.69 -5.00 1.76
C ARG A 779 2.38 -5.68 1.38
N LYS A 780 2.10 -5.79 0.09
CA LYS A 780 0.84 -6.30 -0.47
C LYS A 780 1.06 -7.67 -1.13
N LEU A 781 0.21 -8.64 -0.83
CA LEU A 781 0.11 -9.89 -1.58
C LEU A 781 -1.09 -9.78 -2.52
N THR A 782 -0.85 -9.92 -3.82
CA THR A 782 -1.87 -9.78 -4.86
C THR A 782 -1.95 -11.00 -5.74
N ARG A 783 -3.15 -11.35 -6.21
CA ARG A 783 -3.34 -12.40 -7.23
C ARG A 783 -3.18 -11.80 -8.62
N GLU A 784 -2.34 -12.43 -9.43
CA GLU A 784 -1.95 -11.90 -10.73
C GLU A 784 -2.45 -12.84 -11.84
N VAL A 785 -3.15 -12.27 -12.82
CA VAL A 785 -3.69 -13.00 -13.97
C VAL A 785 -3.05 -12.51 -15.26
N TYR A 786 -2.98 -13.39 -16.27
CA TYR A 786 -2.44 -13.05 -17.58
C TYR A 786 -3.43 -13.49 -18.67
N THR A 787 -3.66 -12.65 -19.68
CA THR A 787 -4.58 -12.97 -20.77
C THR A 787 -3.90 -13.84 -21.82
N HIS A 788 -3.63 -15.10 -21.47
CA HIS A 788 -2.90 -16.04 -22.35
C HIS A 788 -3.54 -16.16 -23.73
N ASP A 789 -4.86 -16.30 -23.82
CA ASP A 789 -5.57 -16.44 -25.09
C ASP A 789 -5.36 -15.23 -26.01
N GLU A 790 -5.39 -14.02 -25.46
CA GLU A 790 -5.16 -12.78 -26.20
C GLU A 790 -3.72 -12.69 -26.70
N MET A 791 -2.76 -13.01 -25.83
CA MET A 791 -1.33 -13.04 -26.19
C MET A 791 -1.09 -14.07 -27.31
N LEU A 792 -1.54 -15.31 -27.14
CA LEU A 792 -1.38 -16.38 -28.12
C LEU A 792 -2.09 -16.08 -29.44
N ALA A 793 -3.28 -15.49 -29.41
CA ALA A 793 -4.00 -15.05 -30.62
C ALA A 793 -3.23 -13.96 -31.37
N THR A 794 -2.70 -12.97 -30.64
CA THR A 794 -1.88 -11.90 -31.21
C THR A 794 -0.62 -12.45 -31.85
N ARG A 795 0.08 -13.38 -31.19
CA ARG A 795 1.28 -14.03 -31.72
C ARG A 795 0.97 -14.92 -32.93
N SER A 796 -0.12 -15.68 -32.89
CA SER A 796 -0.59 -16.50 -34.01
C SER A 796 -0.93 -15.66 -35.25
N SER A 797 -1.54 -14.49 -35.04
CA SER A 797 -1.84 -13.52 -36.10
C SER A 797 -0.55 -12.96 -36.73
N ALA A 798 0.45 -12.62 -35.91
CA ALA A 798 1.75 -12.16 -36.39
C ALA A 798 2.46 -13.24 -37.24
N ILE A 799 2.48 -14.49 -36.78
CA ILE A 799 3.03 -15.64 -37.54
C ILE A 799 2.29 -15.84 -38.86
N THR A 800 0.96 -15.81 -38.83
CA THR A 800 0.13 -16.01 -40.04
C THR A 800 0.35 -14.90 -41.06
N THR A 801 0.49 -13.67 -40.60
CA THR A 801 0.80 -12.52 -41.46
C THR A 801 2.21 -12.64 -42.04
N ALA A 802 3.19 -13.02 -41.21
CA ALA A 802 4.57 -13.22 -41.64
C ALA A 802 4.75 -14.33 -42.68
N ARG A 803 3.94 -15.41 -42.63
CA ARG A 803 3.93 -16.46 -43.66
C ARG A 803 3.62 -15.94 -45.07
N ARG A 804 2.99 -14.77 -45.19
CA ARG A 804 2.66 -14.13 -46.47
C ARG A 804 3.68 -13.06 -46.89
N ALA A 805 4.61 -12.71 -46.02
CA ALA A 805 5.59 -11.66 -46.27
C ALA A 805 6.61 -12.09 -47.31
N THR A 806 6.80 -11.25 -48.32
CA THR A 806 7.68 -11.47 -49.47
C THR A 806 9.07 -10.87 -49.27
N LYS A 807 9.23 -9.94 -48.32
CA LYS A 807 10.52 -9.35 -47.94
C LYS A 807 10.62 -9.13 -46.44
N TRP A 808 11.74 -9.57 -45.86
CA TRP A 808 11.95 -9.62 -44.43
C TRP A 808 13.04 -8.64 -43.97
N GLY A 809 12.90 -8.13 -42.74
CA GLY A 809 13.93 -7.36 -42.07
C GLY A 809 14.46 -8.13 -40.86
N LEU A 810 15.78 -8.27 -40.75
CA LEU A 810 16.43 -8.96 -39.64
C LEU A 810 17.16 -7.94 -38.78
N ILE A 811 16.76 -7.82 -37.51
CA ILE A 811 17.34 -6.88 -36.56
C ILE A 811 18.28 -7.66 -35.66
N LEU A 812 19.55 -7.26 -35.61
CA LEU A 812 20.51 -7.70 -34.61
C LEU A 812 20.62 -6.63 -33.51
N GLY A 813 20.26 -6.98 -32.28
CA GLY A 813 20.38 -6.11 -31.12
C GLY A 813 21.85 -5.82 -30.77
N ALA A 814 22.22 -4.54 -30.75
CA ALA A 814 23.57 -4.08 -30.42
C ALA A 814 23.70 -3.59 -28.97
N LEU A 815 22.60 -3.51 -28.21
CA LEU A 815 22.63 -3.13 -26.81
C LEU A 815 23.21 -4.28 -25.97
N GLY A 816 24.39 -4.05 -25.41
CA GLY A 816 25.18 -5.03 -24.66
C GLY A 816 25.35 -6.35 -25.42
N ARG A 817 24.73 -7.40 -24.91
CA ARG A 817 24.83 -8.80 -25.39
C ARG A 817 23.47 -9.40 -25.74
N GLN A 818 22.46 -8.57 -26.01
CA GLN A 818 21.13 -9.06 -26.40
C GLN A 818 21.12 -9.79 -27.75
N GLY A 819 21.89 -9.29 -28.73
CA GLY A 819 21.99 -9.90 -30.05
C GLY A 819 22.89 -11.13 -30.07
N ASN A 820 22.48 -12.14 -30.83
CA ASN A 820 23.27 -13.34 -31.07
C ASN A 820 23.49 -13.54 -32.59
N PRO A 821 24.71 -13.31 -33.10
CA PRO A 821 25.02 -13.44 -34.52
C PRO A 821 24.76 -14.84 -35.10
N HIS A 822 24.82 -15.89 -34.28
CA HIS A 822 24.55 -17.26 -34.73
C HIS A 822 23.07 -17.48 -35.03
N ILE A 823 22.17 -16.86 -34.26
CA ILE A 823 20.74 -16.87 -34.55
C ILE A 823 20.47 -16.11 -35.85
N LEU A 824 21.06 -14.92 -36.02
CA LEU A 824 20.93 -14.14 -37.24
C LEU A 824 21.36 -14.97 -38.46
N THR A 825 22.57 -15.53 -38.42
CA THR A 825 23.12 -16.36 -39.52
C THR A 825 22.24 -17.58 -39.82
N MET A 826 21.64 -18.19 -38.79
CA MET A 826 20.71 -19.30 -38.97
C MET A 826 19.46 -18.87 -39.75
N ILE A 827 18.85 -17.75 -39.38
CA ILE A 827 17.64 -17.22 -40.03
C ILE A 827 17.93 -16.75 -41.45
N GLU A 828 19.07 -16.09 -41.67
CA GLU A 828 19.57 -15.71 -43.01
C GLU A 828 19.61 -16.94 -43.94
N ARG A 829 20.22 -18.05 -43.49
CA ARG A 829 20.30 -19.29 -44.27
C ARG A 829 18.93 -19.88 -44.60
N LEU A 830 18.01 -19.87 -43.65
CA LEU A 830 16.64 -20.39 -43.86
C LEU A 830 15.86 -19.53 -44.86
N LEU A 831 16.04 -18.20 -44.82
CA LEU A 831 15.44 -17.28 -45.79
C LEU A 831 16.04 -17.46 -47.18
N ASP A 832 17.37 -17.60 -47.28
CA ASP A 832 18.08 -17.89 -48.53
C ASP A 832 17.62 -19.21 -49.16
N GLN A 833 17.47 -20.28 -48.37
CA GLN A 833 16.97 -21.57 -48.83
C GLN A 833 15.55 -21.49 -49.41
N LYS A 834 14.72 -20.59 -48.88
CA LYS A 834 13.36 -20.32 -49.37
C LYS A 834 13.30 -19.25 -50.46
N GLY A 835 14.42 -18.63 -50.82
CA GLY A 835 14.50 -17.55 -51.81
C GLY A 835 13.78 -16.27 -51.38
N ILE A 836 13.65 -16.02 -50.07
CA ILE A 836 12.99 -14.83 -49.52
C ILE A 836 14.05 -13.73 -49.31
N PRO A 837 13.96 -12.57 -49.99
CA PRO A 837 14.91 -11.48 -49.81
C PRO A 837 14.78 -10.86 -48.41
N PHE A 838 15.92 -10.45 -47.85
CA PHE A 838 15.96 -9.79 -46.55
C PHE A 838 16.97 -8.65 -46.45
N VAL A 839 16.82 -7.81 -45.42
CA VAL A 839 17.73 -6.71 -45.07
C VAL A 839 18.17 -6.86 -43.62
N ASN A 840 19.47 -6.74 -43.36
CA ASN A 840 20.02 -6.76 -42.00
C ASN A 840 20.13 -5.34 -41.44
N LEU A 841 19.68 -5.17 -40.21
CA LEU A 841 19.74 -3.93 -39.46
C LEU A 841 20.39 -4.17 -38.10
N LEU A 842 21.37 -3.34 -37.76
CA LEU A 842 22.02 -3.35 -36.46
C LEU A 842 21.46 -2.16 -35.65
N LEU A 843 20.81 -2.45 -34.52
CA LEU A 843 20.15 -1.43 -33.69
C LEU A 843 20.47 -1.64 -32.22
N SER A 844 20.87 -0.59 -31.50
CA SER A 844 20.93 -0.63 -30.03
C SER A 844 19.53 -0.74 -29.46
N GLU A 845 18.65 0.18 -29.84
CA GLU A 845 17.25 0.23 -29.42
C GLU A 845 16.32 0.10 -30.62
N ILE A 846 15.22 -0.63 -30.41
CA ILE A 846 14.22 -0.93 -31.43
C ILE A 846 12.95 -0.17 -31.06
N TYR A 847 12.55 0.79 -31.91
CA TYR A 847 11.34 1.58 -31.71
C TYR A 847 10.56 1.70 -33.03
N PRO A 848 9.21 1.78 -32.97
CA PRO A 848 8.34 1.72 -34.15
C PRO A 848 8.72 2.70 -35.26
N ALA A 849 8.95 3.97 -34.91
CA ALA A 849 9.25 5.03 -35.86
C ALA A 849 10.48 4.74 -36.75
N LYS A 850 11.48 3.99 -36.25
CA LYS A 850 12.66 3.63 -37.05
C LYS A 850 12.38 2.53 -38.06
N LEU A 851 11.56 1.55 -37.66
CA LEU A 851 11.19 0.44 -38.53
C LEU A 851 10.20 0.88 -39.61
N ASP A 852 9.32 1.82 -39.30
CA ASP A 852 8.35 2.38 -40.24
C ASP A 852 8.99 3.15 -41.42
N MET A 853 10.27 3.53 -41.29
CA MET A 853 11.05 4.13 -42.39
C MET A 853 11.33 3.16 -43.55
N PHE A 854 11.21 1.84 -43.32
CA PHE A 854 11.47 0.81 -44.31
C PHE A 854 10.16 0.27 -44.90
N HIS A 855 9.56 1.04 -45.80
CA HIS A 855 8.22 0.75 -46.35
C HIS A 855 8.11 -0.56 -47.15
N ASP A 856 9.24 -1.06 -47.67
CA ASP A 856 9.34 -2.28 -48.47
C ASP A 856 9.57 -3.54 -47.62
N ILE A 857 9.70 -3.42 -46.30
CA ILE A 857 9.79 -4.54 -45.37
C ILE A 857 8.38 -4.90 -44.87
N GLU A 858 8.02 -6.17 -44.99
CA GLU A 858 6.68 -6.68 -44.67
C GLU A 858 6.64 -7.45 -43.35
N CYS A 859 7.79 -7.93 -42.86
CA CYS A 859 7.93 -8.65 -41.60
C CYS A 859 9.31 -8.39 -40.98
N TRP A 860 9.34 -8.21 -39.66
CA TRP A 860 10.57 -8.04 -38.88
C TRP A 860 10.84 -9.25 -38.01
N VAL A 861 12.11 -9.62 -37.88
CA VAL A 861 12.59 -10.57 -36.86
C VAL A 861 13.60 -9.87 -36.00
N GLN A 862 13.37 -9.87 -34.68
CA GLN A 862 14.28 -9.27 -33.72
C GLN A 862 15.14 -10.32 -33.01
N VAL A 863 16.42 -10.32 -33.33
CA VAL A 863 17.46 -11.04 -32.59
C VAL A 863 17.98 -10.10 -31.49
N ALA A 864 17.14 -9.85 -30.49
CA ALA A 864 17.37 -8.93 -29.38
C ALA A 864 16.55 -9.36 -28.14
N CYS A 865 15.99 -8.42 -27.36
CA CYS A 865 15.08 -8.72 -26.26
C CYS A 865 13.73 -9.32 -26.75
N PRO A 866 13.39 -10.58 -26.40
CA PRO A 866 12.17 -11.22 -26.89
C PRO A 866 10.87 -10.51 -26.47
N ARG A 867 10.89 -9.80 -25.34
CA ARG A 867 9.71 -9.14 -24.76
C ARG A 867 9.16 -7.99 -25.61
N LEU A 868 9.96 -7.39 -26.49
CA LEU A 868 9.46 -6.40 -27.45
C LEU A 868 8.41 -6.98 -28.42
N SER A 869 8.58 -8.24 -28.84
CA SER A 869 7.57 -8.92 -29.66
C SER A 869 6.36 -9.37 -28.83
N ILE A 870 6.57 -9.78 -27.59
CA ILE A 870 5.49 -10.35 -26.76
C ILE A 870 4.59 -9.22 -26.24
N ASP A 871 5.17 -8.16 -25.70
CA ASP A 871 4.41 -7.10 -25.01
C ASP A 871 4.08 -5.91 -25.91
N TRP A 872 4.97 -5.58 -26.86
CA TRP A 872 4.91 -4.33 -27.61
C TRP A 872 4.58 -4.52 -29.10
N ALA A 873 4.25 -5.74 -29.54
CA ALA A 873 4.05 -6.00 -30.96
C ALA A 873 2.97 -5.14 -31.62
N CYS A 874 1.92 -4.77 -30.88
CA CYS A 874 0.85 -3.90 -31.38
C CYS A 874 1.34 -2.47 -31.72
N ALA A 875 2.47 -2.04 -31.15
CA ALA A 875 3.06 -0.73 -31.42
C ALA A 875 3.78 -0.67 -32.77
N PHE A 876 4.03 -1.80 -33.43
CA PHE A 876 4.72 -1.87 -34.72
C PHE A 876 3.74 -2.01 -35.88
N GLY A 877 3.89 -1.20 -36.92
CA GLY A 877 3.02 -1.25 -38.11
C GLY A 877 3.16 -2.53 -38.95
N ARG A 878 4.19 -3.34 -38.70
CA ARG A 878 4.45 -4.63 -39.35
C ARG A 878 4.71 -5.70 -38.28
N PRO A 879 4.45 -6.99 -38.54
CA PRO A 879 4.71 -8.06 -37.60
C PRO A 879 6.18 -8.04 -37.13
N LEU A 880 6.37 -7.99 -35.81
CA LEU A 880 7.68 -8.11 -35.15
C LEU A 880 7.76 -9.46 -34.45
N LEU A 881 8.56 -10.38 -35.01
CA LEU A 881 8.71 -11.74 -34.53
C LEU A 881 9.93 -11.91 -33.62
N THR A 882 9.79 -12.77 -32.61
CA THR A 882 10.93 -13.37 -31.92
C THR A 882 11.65 -14.36 -32.85
N PRO A 883 12.89 -14.75 -32.54
CA PRO A 883 13.59 -15.77 -33.31
C PRO A 883 12.89 -17.13 -33.31
N TYR A 884 12.20 -17.49 -32.21
CA TYR A 884 11.42 -18.71 -32.12
C TYR A 884 10.26 -18.71 -33.13
N GLU A 885 9.51 -17.62 -33.20
CA GLU A 885 8.38 -17.49 -34.11
C GLU A 885 8.82 -17.44 -35.58
N ALA A 886 9.96 -16.79 -35.85
CA ALA A 886 10.56 -16.83 -37.19
C ALA A 886 10.91 -18.28 -37.59
N LEU A 887 11.43 -19.10 -36.66
CA LEU A 887 11.68 -20.52 -36.94
C LEU A 887 10.39 -21.30 -37.20
N ILE A 888 9.27 -21.00 -36.53
CA ILE A 888 7.97 -21.60 -36.85
C ILE A 888 7.57 -21.29 -38.30
N VAL A 889 7.66 -20.02 -38.70
CA VAL A 889 7.32 -19.59 -40.07
C VAL A 889 8.22 -20.25 -41.11
N LEU A 890 9.52 -20.38 -40.80
CA LEU A 890 10.51 -20.91 -41.71
C LEU A 890 10.62 -22.45 -41.68
N GLY A 891 9.91 -23.12 -40.77
CA GLY A 891 9.90 -24.58 -40.62
C GLY A 891 11.08 -25.15 -39.81
N GLY A 892 11.83 -24.31 -39.10
CA GLY A 892 12.93 -24.71 -38.24
C GLY A 892 12.55 -25.04 -36.79
N SER A 893 11.29 -24.84 -36.41
CA SER A 893 10.74 -25.25 -35.13
C SER A 893 9.24 -25.52 -35.25
N GLN A 894 8.70 -26.34 -34.35
CA GLN A 894 7.26 -26.52 -34.20
C GLN A 894 6.67 -25.38 -33.36
N GLY A 895 5.44 -24.99 -33.69
CA GLY A 895 4.71 -23.99 -32.90
C GLY A 895 4.22 -24.54 -31.57
N TRP A 896 3.88 -23.64 -30.65
CA TRP A 896 3.32 -24.02 -29.34
C TRP A 896 1.96 -24.73 -29.50
N ASP A 897 1.24 -24.44 -30.57
CA ASP A 897 -0.02 -25.05 -30.99
C ASP A 897 0.12 -26.52 -31.40
N GLU A 898 1.29 -26.92 -31.87
CA GLU A 898 1.63 -28.33 -32.16
C GLU A 898 2.23 -29.06 -30.94
N GLY A 899 2.57 -28.32 -29.88
CA GLY A 899 3.19 -28.82 -28.66
C GLY A 899 2.20 -29.02 -27.51
N ASP A 900 2.57 -28.52 -26.33
CA ASP A 900 1.73 -28.56 -25.12
C ASP A 900 0.87 -27.31 -24.93
N GLY A 901 0.75 -26.46 -25.96
CA GLY A 901 -0.03 -25.23 -25.93
C GLY A 901 0.65 -24.05 -25.21
N VAL A 902 1.85 -24.25 -24.64
CA VAL A 902 2.54 -23.23 -23.83
C VAL A 902 3.59 -22.48 -24.63
N TYR A 903 3.54 -21.15 -24.62
CA TYR A 903 4.56 -20.32 -25.24
C TYR A 903 5.88 -20.40 -24.46
N PRO A 904 7.04 -20.64 -25.11
CA PRO A 904 8.30 -20.83 -24.41
C PRO A 904 8.87 -19.52 -23.86
N MET A 905 9.17 -19.52 -22.55
CA MET A 905 9.91 -18.45 -21.87
C MET A 905 11.28 -18.96 -21.40
N ASP A 906 12.09 -19.46 -22.33
CA ASP A 906 13.37 -20.13 -22.04
C ASP A 906 14.55 -19.51 -22.79
N TYR A 907 14.44 -18.26 -23.26
CA TYR A 907 15.38 -17.68 -24.22
C TYR A 907 16.86 -17.75 -23.79
N TYR A 908 17.16 -17.50 -22.52
CA TYR A 908 18.52 -17.60 -21.96
C TYR A 908 18.77 -18.88 -21.15
N ALA A 909 17.87 -19.86 -21.20
CA ALA A 909 18.14 -21.19 -20.67
C ALA A 909 19.35 -21.81 -21.39
N ASN A 910 19.99 -22.82 -20.80
CA ASN A 910 21.18 -23.47 -21.38
C ASN A 910 21.00 -23.92 -22.84
N ASN A 911 19.79 -24.35 -23.21
CA ASN A 911 19.46 -24.78 -24.57
C ASN A 911 18.59 -23.74 -25.32
N GLY A 912 18.36 -22.57 -24.72
CA GLY A 912 17.55 -21.50 -25.29
C GLY A 912 18.27 -20.78 -26.43
N LEU A 913 17.47 -20.12 -27.28
CA LEU A 913 17.98 -19.47 -28.49
C LEU A 913 19.01 -18.38 -28.18
N GLY A 914 18.85 -17.61 -27.11
CA GLY A 914 19.80 -16.57 -26.69
C GLY A 914 21.23 -17.09 -26.45
N ARG A 915 21.40 -18.39 -26.15
CA ARG A 915 22.70 -19.05 -25.97
C ARG A 915 23.14 -19.91 -27.15
N MET A 916 22.46 -19.81 -28.29
CA MET A 916 22.76 -20.59 -29.48
C MET A 916 24.22 -20.44 -29.93
N THR A 917 24.82 -21.56 -30.31
CA THR A 917 26.18 -21.65 -30.87
C THR A 917 26.13 -21.95 -32.37
N ASP A 918 27.21 -21.67 -33.11
CA ASP A 918 27.28 -21.99 -34.55
C ASP A 918 27.01 -23.47 -34.85
N LYS A 919 27.43 -24.39 -33.96
CA LYS A 919 27.16 -25.82 -34.13
C LYS A 919 25.66 -26.13 -34.11
N LEU A 920 24.95 -25.58 -33.12
CA LEU A 920 23.50 -25.77 -32.97
C LEU A 920 22.74 -25.10 -34.13
N ALA A 921 23.13 -23.87 -34.49
CA ALA A 921 22.56 -23.14 -35.62
C ALA A 921 22.66 -23.96 -36.93
N ARG A 922 23.81 -24.58 -37.21
CA ARG A 922 23.99 -25.45 -38.38
C ARG A 922 23.10 -26.70 -38.35
N GLN A 923 22.87 -27.28 -37.18
CA GLN A 923 22.02 -28.46 -37.03
C GLN A 923 20.57 -28.14 -37.39
N VAL A 924 20.04 -27.02 -36.91
CA VAL A 924 18.68 -26.56 -37.24
C VAL A 924 18.54 -26.31 -38.74
N THR A 925 19.51 -25.63 -39.37
CA THR A 925 19.46 -25.39 -40.83
C THR A 925 19.61 -26.64 -41.69
N ALA A 926 20.08 -27.76 -41.13
CA ALA A 926 20.26 -29.01 -41.86
C ALA A 926 19.03 -29.94 -41.75
N THR A 927 18.14 -29.68 -40.79
CA THR A 927 16.90 -30.43 -40.58
C THR A 927 15.71 -29.86 -41.35
N VAL A 928 15.81 -28.61 -41.81
CA VAL A 928 14.86 -27.92 -42.70
C VAL A 928 15.32 -28.08 -44.14
#